data_AF-A0A8C9THX3-F1
#
_entry.id   AF-A0A8C9THX3-F1
#
_cell.length_a   1.000
_cell.length_b   1.000
_cell.length_c   1.000
_cell.angle_alpha   90.00
_cell.angle_beta   90.00
_cell.angle_gamma   90.00
#
_symmetry.space_group_name_H-M   'P 1'
#
loop_
_entity.id
_entity.type
_entity.pdbx_description
1 polymer ?
#
loop_
_entity_poly.entity_id
_entity_poly.type
_entity_poly.pdbx_seq_one_letter_code
_entity_poly.pdbx_strand_id
1 'polypeptide(L)'
;MASFSDYSSLNRAQLTFDYLHTNSTTHEFLFGALAELVDNARYHILVFTLLDLRGGYTLCFLDDGTGMDPNEAKQVIQFGKSSKRSPESTHIGQYGNGLKSGSMRIGKDFILFTKKDNMLTCLFLSRTFHEEEGLDEVIVPLPTWDNTNMQPVTQDPEKFAIETELIYKYSPFQTEAQLMEQFRKIEGESGTLVIIYNLKLMDTREPELDVETDHQDIVMAGVAPEGVKPERRSFRAYAAVLYIDPRMRIFIQGHKVRTKRLSCCLYKPRVYKYTSTRFKTRAEQEVKKADHLAKIAEEKAREAESKSLAVELKLAGDLSREARVRCWVPQCSCLICLNFHISPVRALKEPKELSFIFGVNIDQRELDGMFIYNCSRLIKMYEKVGPQLEGGMACGGVVGVVDVPYLVLEPTHNKQDFADAKEYRHLLKAMGEHLAQYWKDVAIAQKGIVKFWDEFGYLSANWNQPPSNELRYKRRRAMEIPVTIQCDKCLKWRTLPFQLDAVDKRYPDSWVCLMNPDSTQDRCDAPEQKQNLPVGVLRKDTKSVEDKQREISEKIKQQQEKLEALQVLCGTIVSGFFLPCSYRVSPEEESIISVSSTMGRPRSPPLPAMIKNAPSRPPLAKPPPLSRRPSTPARAHKSCGPPPPPPPVRREEPPAKGRTVAVAKAEPKLTPLCGVPPVLADKGLLVEVKVNKEWFTGRVAAVEANKQSIRWKVKFDYVPTTSTPRDRWVVKGSEEVRLMRPPSPVPQSPDTREEVEAERAPATMEWGMGPRYMTYDVNTMTAEELIAFPMVILNRGNLLKSQHTLRAMLTSLCTRVLNTSHLSHKDKGS
;
A
#
# COMPACT_ATOMS: atom_id res chain seq x y z
N MET A 1 14.45 -20.40 -2.27
CA MET A 1 15.55 -19.59 -1.70
C MET A 1 16.20 -18.83 -2.84
N ALA A 2 16.71 -17.61 -2.60
CA ALA A 2 17.20 -16.73 -3.68
C ALA A 2 18.32 -15.76 -3.23
N SER A 3 19.05 -16.08 -2.17
CA SER A 3 20.28 -15.37 -1.78
C SER A 3 21.49 -16.01 -2.46
N PHE A 4 22.48 -15.19 -2.86
CA PHE A 4 23.72 -15.67 -3.49
C PHE A 4 24.76 -16.13 -2.45
N SER A 5 24.70 -15.57 -1.25
CA SER A 5 25.50 -15.92 -0.09
C SER A 5 24.62 -15.91 1.17
N ASP A 6 25.21 -16.21 2.32
CA ASP A 6 24.63 -15.73 3.58
C ASP A 6 24.74 -14.19 3.67
N TYR A 7 23.82 -13.60 4.42
CA TYR A 7 23.73 -12.17 4.74
C TYR A 7 23.47 -11.93 6.25
N SER A 8 23.63 -12.95 7.10
CA SER A 8 23.43 -12.89 8.55
C SER A 8 24.15 -11.74 9.23
N SER A 9 25.37 -11.43 8.79
CA SER A 9 26.26 -10.38 9.32
C SER A 9 26.01 -8.97 8.78
N LEU A 10 25.01 -8.76 7.92
CA LEU A 10 24.68 -7.42 7.41
C LEU A 10 23.71 -6.69 8.36
N ASN A 11 24.01 -5.43 8.64
CA ASN A 11 23.14 -4.52 9.40
C ASN A 11 21.72 -4.49 8.83
N ARG A 12 20.73 -4.58 9.71
CA ARG A 12 19.30 -4.56 9.36
C ARG A 12 18.70 -3.21 9.70
N ALA A 13 17.67 -2.80 8.96
CA ALA A 13 16.85 -1.67 9.38
C ALA A 13 16.02 -2.09 10.61
N GLN A 14 16.22 -1.42 11.73
CA GLN A 14 15.44 -1.57 12.97
C GLN A 14 14.32 -0.52 13.05
N LEU A 15 13.42 -0.69 14.00
CA LEU A 15 12.34 0.25 14.32
C LEU A 15 12.55 0.74 15.74
N THR A 16 12.70 2.06 15.90
CA THR A 16 12.76 2.70 17.23
C THR A 16 11.37 2.96 17.78
N PHE A 17 11.27 3.12 19.08
CA PHE A 17 10.07 3.52 19.81
C PHE A 17 9.40 4.78 19.22
N ASP A 18 10.19 5.80 18.89
CA ASP A 18 9.70 7.05 18.29
C ASP A 18 9.09 6.87 16.90
N TYR A 19 9.41 5.78 16.19
CA TYR A 19 8.75 5.45 14.94
C TYR A 19 7.26 5.16 15.15
N LEU A 20 6.83 4.64 16.31
CA LEU A 20 5.40 4.43 16.60
C LEU A 20 4.62 5.75 16.60
N HIS A 21 5.20 6.80 17.19
CA HIS A 21 4.60 8.14 17.13
C HIS A 21 4.67 8.71 15.71
N THR A 22 5.84 8.64 15.06
CA THR A 22 6.05 9.14 13.69
C THR A 22 5.10 8.48 12.67
N ASN A 23 4.79 7.20 12.85
CA ASN A 23 3.84 6.46 12.03
C ASN A 23 2.38 6.89 12.25
N SER A 24 2.05 7.40 13.44
CA SER A 24 0.70 7.85 13.81
C SER A 24 0.31 9.22 13.24
N THR A 25 1.29 10.10 12.99
CA THR A 25 1.05 11.47 12.48
C THR A 25 0.50 11.49 11.06
N THR A 26 0.54 10.36 10.34
CA THR A 26 -0.08 10.20 9.02
C THR A 26 -1.60 10.46 9.03
N HIS A 27 -2.27 10.34 10.18
CA HIS A 27 -3.72 10.45 10.31
C HIS A 27 -4.14 11.80 10.90
N GLU A 28 -4.16 12.85 10.08
CA GLU A 28 -4.76 14.14 10.44
C GLU A 28 -6.27 13.99 10.75
N PHE A 29 -6.98 13.24 9.91
CA PHE A 29 -8.40 12.91 10.10
C PHE A 29 -8.57 11.68 11.00
N LEU A 30 -9.03 11.89 12.24
CA LEU A 30 -9.08 10.87 13.28
C LEU A 30 -9.98 9.67 12.92
N PHE A 31 -11.13 9.86 12.28
CA PHE A 31 -11.95 8.73 11.83
C PHE A 31 -11.27 7.88 10.73
N GLY A 32 -10.29 8.43 10.00
CA GLY A 32 -9.43 7.66 9.12
C GLY A 32 -8.64 6.59 9.86
N ALA A 33 -8.15 6.91 11.06
CA ALA A 33 -7.48 5.97 11.97
C ALA A 33 -8.44 4.93 12.57
N LEU A 34 -9.67 5.31 12.96
CA LEU A 34 -10.67 4.35 13.43
C LEU A 34 -11.03 3.36 12.30
N ALA A 35 -11.19 3.85 11.08
CA ALA A 35 -11.53 3.03 9.93
C ALA A 35 -10.38 2.13 9.45
N GLU A 36 -9.12 2.34 9.85
CA GLU A 36 -8.05 1.35 9.67
C GLU A 36 -8.30 0.06 10.47
N LEU A 37 -9.00 0.14 11.61
CA LEU A 37 -9.40 -1.05 12.37
C LEU A 37 -10.63 -1.71 11.74
N VAL A 38 -11.63 -0.91 11.34
CA VAL A 38 -12.82 -1.39 10.61
C VAL A 38 -12.43 -2.12 9.31
N ASP A 39 -11.43 -1.61 8.57
CA ASP A 39 -10.90 -2.24 7.34
C ASP A 39 -10.24 -3.62 7.53
N ASN A 40 -10.07 -4.10 8.77
CA ASN A 40 -9.49 -5.42 9.06
C ASN A 40 -10.52 -6.50 9.42
N ALA A 41 -11.70 -6.11 9.91
CA ALA A 41 -12.82 -7.00 10.22
C ALA A 41 -13.51 -7.57 8.96
N ARG A 42 -14.49 -8.48 9.11
CA ARG A 42 -15.13 -9.18 7.99
C ARG A 42 -16.67 -9.14 7.94
N TYR A 43 -17.36 -9.62 8.97
CA TYR A 43 -18.82 -9.90 8.90
C TYR A 43 -19.64 -9.04 9.86
N HIS A 44 -19.15 -8.85 11.07
CA HIS A 44 -19.67 -7.94 12.08
C HIS A 44 -18.51 -7.25 12.81
N ILE A 45 -18.70 -5.97 13.16
CA ILE A 45 -17.82 -5.26 14.08
C ILE A 45 -18.64 -4.37 15.03
N LEU A 46 -18.38 -4.49 16.32
CA LEU A 46 -18.91 -3.65 17.38
C LEU A 46 -17.80 -2.70 17.86
N VAL A 47 -18.04 -1.40 17.73
CA VAL A 47 -17.19 -0.34 18.26
C VAL A 47 -17.88 0.24 19.49
N PHE A 48 -17.23 0.23 20.64
CA PHE A 48 -17.85 0.61 21.91
C PHE A 48 -16.82 1.16 22.90
N THR A 49 -17.29 1.80 23.97
CA THR A 49 -16.43 2.36 25.03
C THR A 49 -16.67 1.72 26.38
N LEU A 50 -15.61 1.57 27.16
CA LEU A 50 -15.65 1.16 28.57
C LEU A 50 -15.00 2.23 29.44
N LEU A 51 -15.65 2.66 30.52
CA LEU A 51 -15.12 3.65 31.46
C LEU A 51 -14.05 3.00 32.35
N ASP A 52 -12.81 3.53 32.38
CA ASP A 52 -11.78 3.09 33.36
C ASP A 52 -10.46 3.91 33.34
N LEU A 53 -10.07 4.55 32.23
CA LEU A 53 -8.70 5.05 32.02
C LEU A 53 -8.60 6.49 31.47
N ARG A 54 -7.37 7.00 31.31
CA ARG A 54 -7.07 8.34 30.78
C ARG A 54 -7.81 8.61 29.46
N GLY A 55 -8.60 9.69 29.47
CA GLY A 55 -9.61 9.99 28.45
C GLY A 55 -11.04 9.73 28.93
N GLY A 56 -11.22 9.22 30.15
CA GLY A 56 -12.51 8.78 30.72
C GLY A 56 -12.83 7.32 30.37
N TYR A 57 -12.38 6.85 29.21
CA TYR A 57 -12.73 5.54 28.67
C TYR A 57 -11.64 4.92 27.80
N THR A 58 -11.76 3.61 27.55
CA THR A 58 -11.04 2.87 26.51
C THR A 58 -11.93 2.67 25.29
N LEU A 59 -11.38 2.74 24.07
CA LEU A 59 -12.11 2.47 22.83
C LEU A 59 -11.87 1.03 22.36
N CYS A 60 -12.94 0.25 22.27
CA CYS A 60 -12.92 -1.18 21.97
C CYS A 60 -13.49 -1.46 20.57
N PHE A 61 -12.87 -2.39 19.86
CA PHE A 61 -13.29 -2.91 18.55
C PHE A 61 -13.36 -4.44 18.63
N LEU A 62 -14.56 -5.01 18.56
CA LEU A 62 -14.81 -6.45 18.61
C LEU A 62 -15.36 -6.95 17.27
N ASP A 63 -14.67 -7.90 16.63
CA ASP A 63 -15.11 -8.55 15.39
C ASP A 63 -15.27 -10.08 15.50
N ASP A 64 -16.24 -10.61 14.75
CA ASP A 64 -16.56 -12.04 14.59
C ASP A 64 -15.79 -12.69 13.43
N GLY A 65 -14.65 -12.11 13.05
CA GLY A 65 -13.80 -12.61 11.98
C GLY A 65 -13.09 -13.92 12.33
N THR A 66 -12.25 -14.39 11.42
CA THR A 66 -11.51 -15.66 11.53
C THR A 66 -10.44 -15.71 12.64
N GLY A 67 -10.36 -14.68 13.48
CA GLY A 67 -9.22 -14.43 14.38
C GLY A 67 -7.86 -14.47 13.68
N MET A 68 -6.83 -14.74 14.47
CA MET A 68 -5.44 -14.97 14.05
C MET A 68 -4.81 -16.05 14.93
N ASP A 69 -3.95 -16.90 14.35
CA ASP A 69 -3.11 -17.83 15.11
C ASP A 69 -1.83 -17.12 15.62
N PRO A 70 -1.02 -17.71 16.50
CA PRO A 70 0.18 -17.05 17.03
C PRO A 70 1.20 -16.62 15.96
N ASN A 71 1.27 -17.30 14.80
CA ASN A 71 2.15 -16.93 13.71
C ASN A 71 1.57 -15.78 12.87
N GLU A 72 0.25 -15.70 12.73
CA GLU A 72 -0.45 -14.54 12.15
C GLU A 72 -0.36 -13.32 13.08
N ALA A 73 -0.60 -13.48 14.39
CA ALA A 73 -0.44 -12.44 15.39
C ALA A 73 1.01 -11.89 15.41
N LYS A 74 2.02 -12.76 15.35
CA LYS A 74 3.44 -12.36 15.23
C LYS A 74 3.75 -11.61 13.92
N GLN A 75 2.89 -11.69 12.91
CA GLN A 75 3.00 -10.88 11.68
C GLN A 75 2.32 -9.51 11.80
N VAL A 76 1.41 -9.30 12.76
CA VAL A 76 0.80 -7.99 13.02
C VAL A 76 1.87 -6.94 13.35
N ILE A 77 2.89 -7.30 14.12
CA ILE A 77 4.03 -6.42 14.43
C ILE A 77 5.05 -6.26 13.30
N GLN A 78 4.99 -7.07 12.24
CA GLN A 78 5.90 -6.94 11.08
C GLN A 78 5.41 -5.79 10.19
N PHE A 79 6.14 -4.67 10.17
CA PHE A 79 5.78 -3.50 9.36
C PHE A 79 5.98 -3.77 7.86
N GLY A 80 5.04 -3.31 7.04
CA GLY A 80 5.07 -3.48 5.57
C GLY A 80 4.69 -4.87 5.06
N LYS A 81 4.39 -5.85 5.94
CA LYS A 81 4.02 -7.22 5.57
C LYS A 81 2.51 -7.42 5.62
N SER A 82 1.93 -7.99 4.56
CA SER A 82 0.54 -8.44 4.55
C SER A 82 0.39 -9.66 3.66
N SER A 83 -0.18 -10.75 4.18
CA SER A 83 -0.61 -11.92 3.40
C SER A 83 -1.77 -11.57 2.43
N LYS A 84 -2.51 -10.49 2.72
CA LYS A 84 -3.64 -10.00 1.91
C LYS A 84 -3.22 -9.37 0.57
N ARG A 85 -1.91 -9.18 0.32
CA ARG A 85 -1.37 -8.47 -0.86
C ARG A 85 -1.18 -9.41 -2.07
N SER A 86 -2.20 -9.54 -2.91
CA SER A 86 -2.10 -10.23 -4.22
C SER A 86 -2.59 -9.33 -5.38
N PRO A 87 -2.20 -9.60 -6.65
CA PRO A 87 -2.61 -8.79 -7.81
C PRO A 87 -4.12 -8.71 -8.05
N GLU A 88 -4.87 -9.68 -7.53
CA GLU A 88 -6.32 -9.83 -7.67
C GLU A 88 -7.06 -9.57 -6.34
N SER A 89 -6.35 -9.17 -5.29
CA SER A 89 -6.94 -9.03 -3.95
C SER A 89 -7.92 -7.86 -3.84
N THR A 90 -9.15 -8.17 -3.43
CA THR A 90 -10.20 -7.21 -3.05
C THR A 90 -10.04 -6.71 -1.61
N HIS A 91 -9.04 -7.19 -0.87
CA HIS A 91 -8.78 -6.77 0.50
C HIS A 91 -8.14 -5.37 0.58
N ILE A 92 -8.68 -4.54 1.46
CA ILE A 92 -8.23 -3.16 1.70
C ILE A 92 -6.90 -3.10 2.49
N GLY A 93 -6.65 -4.12 3.33
CA GLY A 93 -5.49 -4.23 4.24
C GLY A 93 -4.16 -4.65 3.59
N GLN A 94 -3.76 -4.03 2.47
CA GLN A 94 -2.59 -4.47 1.70
C GLN A 94 -1.23 -4.03 2.28
N TYR A 95 -1.15 -2.89 2.98
CA TYR A 95 0.13 -2.27 3.38
C TYR A 95 0.77 -2.86 4.66
N GLY A 96 0.05 -3.67 5.43
CA GLY A 96 0.61 -4.24 6.67
C GLY A 96 0.91 -3.21 7.78
N ASN A 97 0.23 -2.06 7.78
CA ASN A 97 0.50 -0.99 8.75
C ASN A 97 -0.73 -0.37 9.44
N GLY A 98 -1.94 -0.51 8.86
CA GLY A 98 -3.15 0.20 9.29
C GLY A 98 -3.44 0.17 10.79
N LEU A 99 -3.41 -1.01 11.42
CA LEU A 99 -3.62 -1.15 12.87
C LEU A 99 -2.60 -0.33 13.68
N LYS A 100 -1.33 -0.27 13.26
CA LYS A 100 -0.25 0.41 14.01
C LYS A 100 -0.29 1.92 13.85
N SER A 101 -0.56 2.43 12.65
CA SER A 101 -0.75 3.88 12.47
C SER A 101 -2.06 4.36 13.09
N GLY A 102 -3.13 3.56 12.99
CA GLY A 102 -4.46 3.86 13.53
C GLY A 102 -4.51 3.85 15.06
N SER A 103 -4.10 2.77 15.72
CA SER A 103 -4.12 2.67 17.18
C SER A 103 -3.28 3.75 17.86
N MET A 104 -2.04 3.93 17.42
CA MET A 104 -1.12 4.96 17.93
C MET A 104 -1.55 6.38 17.55
N ARG A 105 -2.52 6.56 16.63
CA ARG A 105 -3.17 7.86 16.40
C ARG A 105 -4.20 8.15 17.48
N ILE A 106 -4.98 7.16 17.89
CA ILE A 106 -6.14 7.28 18.79
C ILE A 106 -5.71 7.33 20.26
N GLY A 107 -4.83 6.41 20.68
CA GLY A 107 -4.34 6.30 22.05
C GLY A 107 -2.82 6.17 22.11
N LYS A 108 -2.30 6.16 23.34
CA LYS A 108 -0.87 5.90 23.62
C LYS A 108 -0.55 4.41 23.56
N ASP A 109 -1.50 3.57 23.97
CA ASP A 109 -1.31 2.14 24.22
C ASP A 109 -2.47 1.33 23.60
N PHE A 110 -2.20 0.11 23.13
CA PHE A 110 -3.25 -0.85 22.79
C PHE A 110 -2.90 -2.29 23.17
N ILE A 111 -3.95 -3.08 23.43
CA ILE A 111 -3.87 -4.52 23.66
C ILE A 111 -4.89 -5.21 22.75
N LEU A 112 -4.51 -6.37 22.20
CA LEU A 112 -5.29 -7.13 21.24
C LEU A 112 -5.43 -8.57 21.73
N PHE A 113 -6.66 -9.05 21.79
CA PHE A 113 -7.05 -10.42 22.06
C PHE A 113 -7.57 -11.05 20.79
N THR A 114 -7.15 -12.27 20.46
CA THR A 114 -7.65 -12.98 19.29
C THR A 114 -7.74 -14.47 19.55
N LYS A 115 -8.73 -15.10 18.91
CA LYS A 115 -9.11 -16.50 19.10
C LYS A 115 -9.24 -17.17 17.74
N LYS A 116 -8.56 -18.29 17.54
CA LYS A 116 -8.58 -19.10 16.30
C LYS A 116 -8.03 -20.50 16.61
N ASP A 117 -8.57 -21.54 15.99
CA ASP A 117 -8.06 -22.92 16.04
C ASP A 117 -7.73 -23.43 17.46
N ASN A 118 -8.64 -23.17 18.41
CA ASN A 118 -8.52 -23.42 19.86
C ASN A 118 -7.35 -22.70 20.59
N MET A 119 -6.71 -21.71 19.97
CA MET A 119 -5.68 -20.88 20.61
C MET A 119 -6.22 -19.49 20.96
N LEU A 120 -5.84 -19.00 22.15
CA LEU A 120 -6.06 -17.65 22.64
C LEU A 120 -4.73 -16.90 22.60
N THR A 121 -4.59 -15.90 21.74
CA THR A 121 -3.36 -15.10 21.63
C THR A 121 -3.62 -13.68 22.11
N CYS A 122 -2.77 -13.18 23.02
CA CYS A 122 -2.72 -11.77 23.39
C CYS A 122 -1.53 -11.11 22.69
N LEU A 123 -1.68 -9.86 22.25
CA LEU A 123 -0.62 -9.04 21.67
C LEU A 123 -0.69 -7.64 22.31
N PHE A 124 0.39 -7.21 22.94
CA PHE A 124 0.40 -5.98 23.74
C PHE A 124 1.41 -4.95 23.24
N LEU A 125 0.95 -3.78 22.80
CA LEU A 125 1.80 -2.66 22.39
C LEU A 125 1.51 -1.43 23.26
N SER A 126 2.25 -1.31 24.36
CA SER A 126 2.22 -0.14 25.23
C SER A 126 3.45 0.75 25.00
N ARG A 127 3.23 2.01 24.62
CA ARG A 127 4.28 3.04 24.67
C ARG A 127 4.59 3.47 26.11
N THR A 128 3.63 3.34 27.03
CA THR A 128 3.84 3.60 28.47
C THR A 128 4.92 2.69 29.06
N PHE A 129 4.87 1.39 28.79
CA PHE A 129 5.96 0.44 29.13
C PHE A 129 7.34 0.91 28.63
N HIS A 130 7.44 1.33 27.36
CA HIS A 130 8.72 1.77 26.77
C HIS A 130 9.22 3.09 27.37
N GLU A 131 8.32 4.04 27.67
CA GLU A 131 8.67 5.32 28.27
C GLU A 131 9.14 5.17 29.73
N GLU A 132 8.56 4.23 30.49
CA GLU A 132 8.90 4.00 31.90
C GLU A 132 10.17 3.14 32.09
N GLU A 133 10.39 2.13 31.23
CA GLU A 133 11.60 1.28 31.27
C GLU A 133 12.75 1.82 30.39
N GLY A 134 12.57 2.95 29.70
CA GLY A 134 13.60 3.64 28.91
C GLY A 134 14.02 2.92 27.61
N LEU A 135 13.08 2.23 26.95
CA LEU A 135 13.35 1.33 25.82
C LEU A 135 13.25 2.04 24.46
N ASP A 136 14.35 2.03 23.69
CA ASP A 136 14.37 2.50 22.29
C ASP A 136 13.94 1.43 21.28
N GLU A 137 14.13 0.13 21.56
CA GLU A 137 13.60 -0.94 20.69
C GLU A 137 12.12 -1.23 20.95
N VAL A 138 11.35 -1.51 19.89
CA VAL A 138 9.92 -1.86 20.01
C VAL A 138 9.73 -3.31 20.46
N ILE A 139 9.55 -3.51 21.77
CA ILE A 139 9.28 -4.80 22.41
C ILE A 139 7.76 -5.01 22.55
N VAL A 140 7.27 -6.20 22.20
CA VAL A 140 5.83 -6.52 22.18
C VAL A 140 5.58 -7.90 22.81
N PRO A 141 5.03 -7.97 24.04
CA PRO A 141 4.57 -9.23 24.61
C PRO A 141 3.51 -9.91 23.75
N LEU A 142 3.70 -11.21 23.48
CA LEU A 142 2.80 -12.03 22.67
C LEU A 142 2.58 -13.43 23.28
N PRO A 143 2.00 -13.53 24.50
CA PRO A 143 1.68 -14.80 25.12
C PRO A 143 0.46 -15.47 24.46
N THR A 144 0.43 -16.81 24.50
CA THR A 144 -0.62 -17.66 23.94
C THR A 144 -1.05 -18.72 24.96
N TRP A 145 -2.35 -19.03 25.01
CA TRP A 145 -2.94 -20.10 25.82
C TRP A 145 -3.78 -21.05 24.94
N ASP A 146 -3.99 -22.27 25.39
CA ASP A 146 -4.98 -23.19 24.82
C ASP A 146 -6.38 -22.92 25.42
N ASN A 147 -7.41 -22.85 24.57
CA ASN A 147 -8.78 -22.50 24.94
C ASN A 147 -9.54 -23.63 25.67
N THR A 148 -9.03 -24.86 25.70
CA THR A 148 -9.67 -26.00 26.37
C THR A 148 -9.19 -26.17 27.81
N ASN A 149 -7.88 -26.02 28.06
CA ASN A 149 -7.27 -26.24 29.37
C ASN A 149 -6.68 -24.98 30.03
N MET A 150 -6.75 -23.83 29.34
CA MET A 150 -6.21 -22.53 29.77
C MET A 150 -4.72 -22.56 30.12
N GLN A 151 -3.95 -23.50 29.59
CA GLN A 151 -2.50 -23.59 29.83
C GLN A 151 -1.68 -22.77 28.83
N PRO A 152 -0.50 -22.25 29.23
CA PRO A 152 0.44 -21.58 28.33
C PRO A 152 0.88 -22.46 27.15
N VAL A 153 0.79 -21.91 25.93
CA VAL A 153 1.32 -22.51 24.70
C VAL A 153 2.63 -21.82 24.36
N THR A 154 3.72 -22.27 25.01
CA THR A 154 5.07 -21.74 24.82
C THR A 154 6.12 -22.85 24.76
N GLN A 155 7.26 -22.56 24.11
CA GLN A 155 8.49 -23.36 24.21
C GLN A 155 9.46 -22.80 25.26
N ASP A 156 9.16 -21.62 25.78
CA ASP A 156 9.99 -20.82 26.69
C ASP A 156 9.09 -20.29 27.83
N PRO A 157 9.10 -20.95 29.01
CA PRO A 157 8.27 -20.56 30.15
C PRO A 157 8.72 -19.25 30.80
N GLU A 158 10.02 -18.94 30.80
CA GLU A 158 10.58 -17.73 31.40
C GLU A 158 10.14 -16.49 30.60
N LYS A 159 10.26 -16.55 29.27
CA LYS A 159 9.72 -15.53 28.37
C LYS A 159 8.22 -15.34 28.58
N PHE A 160 7.45 -16.42 28.69
CA PHE A 160 5.99 -16.33 28.87
C PHE A 160 5.62 -15.65 30.21
N ALA A 161 6.34 -15.96 31.29
CA ALA A 161 6.18 -15.29 32.58
C ALA A 161 6.48 -13.78 32.45
N ILE A 162 7.60 -13.40 31.81
CA ILE A 162 7.95 -11.99 31.58
C ILE A 162 6.87 -11.29 30.72
N GLU A 163 6.38 -11.94 29.67
CA GLU A 163 5.35 -11.37 28.79
C GLU A 163 4.01 -11.15 29.50
N THR A 164 3.63 -12.03 30.42
CA THR A 164 2.38 -11.90 31.18
C THR A 164 2.52 -10.90 32.33
N GLU A 165 3.63 -10.89 33.06
CA GLU A 165 3.93 -9.87 34.08
C GLU A 165 3.98 -8.45 33.49
N LEU A 166 4.53 -8.27 32.29
CA LEU A 166 4.49 -6.97 31.59
C LEU A 166 3.06 -6.53 31.24
N ILE A 167 2.17 -7.47 30.91
CA ILE A 167 0.75 -7.19 30.69
C ILE A 167 0.07 -6.83 32.03
N TYR A 168 0.34 -7.55 33.11
CA TYR A 168 -0.26 -7.26 34.43
C TYR A 168 0.24 -5.93 35.02
N LYS A 169 1.49 -5.54 34.75
CA LYS A 169 2.07 -4.26 35.20
C LYS A 169 1.59 -3.05 34.42
N TYR A 170 1.42 -3.15 33.08
CA TYR A 170 1.22 -1.99 32.20
C TYR A 170 -0.12 -1.94 31.44
N SER A 171 -0.91 -3.02 31.44
CA SER A 171 -2.22 -3.07 30.79
C SER A 171 -3.36 -2.70 31.76
N PRO A 172 -4.61 -2.53 31.27
CA PRO A 172 -5.78 -2.37 32.13
C PRO A 172 -6.10 -3.61 32.99
N PHE A 173 -5.46 -4.75 32.71
CA PHE A 173 -5.81 -6.06 33.26
C PHE A 173 -4.63 -6.57 34.10
N GLN A 174 -4.73 -6.40 35.42
CA GLN A 174 -3.65 -6.65 36.39
C GLN A 174 -3.58 -8.11 36.87
N THR A 175 -4.43 -8.98 36.32
CA THR A 175 -4.52 -10.40 36.69
C THR A 175 -4.92 -11.25 35.49
N GLU A 176 -4.53 -12.53 35.49
CA GLU A 176 -4.98 -13.50 34.47
C GLU A 176 -6.51 -13.59 34.40
N ALA A 177 -7.21 -13.53 35.54
CA ALA A 177 -8.67 -13.57 35.59
C ALA A 177 -9.33 -12.41 34.82
N GLN A 178 -8.79 -11.18 34.96
CA GLN A 178 -9.24 -10.01 34.19
C GLN A 178 -8.85 -10.11 32.71
N LEU A 179 -7.69 -10.70 32.40
CA LEU A 179 -7.23 -10.91 31.03
C LEU A 179 -8.13 -11.91 30.28
N MET A 180 -8.46 -13.02 30.92
CA MET A 180 -9.35 -14.06 30.37
C MET A 180 -10.79 -13.58 30.19
N GLU A 181 -11.25 -12.63 31.01
CA GLU A 181 -12.54 -11.96 30.79
C GLU A 181 -12.57 -11.20 29.45
N GLN A 182 -11.43 -10.75 28.91
CA GLN A 182 -11.40 -10.11 27.59
C GLN A 182 -11.53 -11.13 26.46
N PHE A 183 -10.95 -12.33 26.61
CA PHE A 183 -11.17 -13.43 25.66
C PHE A 183 -12.62 -13.94 25.67
N ARG A 184 -13.30 -13.95 26.83
CA ARG A 184 -14.72 -14.36 26.94
C ARG A 184 -15.68 -13.46 26.15
N LYS A 185 -15.32 -12.19 25.91
CA LYS A 185 -16.08 -11.27 25.04
C LYS A 185 -16.05 -11.67 23.57
N ILE A 186 -15.16 -12.58 23.16
CA ILE A 186 -15.17 -13.24 21.85
C ILE A 186 -16.05 -14.48 21.95
N GLU A 187 -17.38 -14.28 21.88
CA GLU A 187 -18.40 -15.32 22.07
C GLU A 187 -18.28 -16.50 21.09
N GLY A 188 -17.78 -16.25 19.88
CA GLY A 188 -17.63 -17.25 18.82
C GLY A 188 -16.41 -18.18 19.00
N GLU A 189 -16.30 -19.18 18.12
CA GLU A 189 -15.13 -20.06 18.03
C GLU A 189 -13.86 -19.31 17.56
N SER A 190 -14.03 -18.19 16.86
CA SER A 190 -12.95 -17.28 16.47
C SER A 190 -13.40 -15.82 16.48
N GLY A 191 -12.44 -14.89 16.50
CA GLY A 191 -12.69 -13.45 16.49
C GLY A 191 -11.49 -12.62 16.98
N THR A 192 -11.65 -11.30 17.03
CA THR A 192 -10.62 -10.38 17.54
C THR A 192 -11.25 -9.24 18.35
N LEU A 193 -10.63 -8.88 19.47
CA LEU A 193 -10.96 -7.72 20.30
C LEU A 193 -9.71 -6.84 20.43
N VAL A 194 -9.77 -5.62 19.89
CA VAL A 194 -8.73 -4.59 20.07
C VAL A 194 -9.22 -3.55 21.07
N ILE A 195 -8.43 -3.28 22.11
CA ILE A 195 -8.71 -2.25 23.12
C ILE A 195 -7.61 -1.21 23.05
N ILE A 196 -7.97 0.02 22.66
CA ILE A 196 -7.09 1.18 22.66
C ILE A 196 -7.39 2.02 23.90
N TYR A 197 -6.37 2.39 24.65
CA TYR A 197 -6.49 3.13 25.90
C TYR A 197 -5.41 4.21 26.04
N ASN A 198 -5.46 4.96 27.14
CA ASN A 198 -4.68 6.17 27.34
C ASN A 198 -4.85 7.12 26.15
N LEU A 199 -6.10 7.53 25.92
CA LEU A 199 -6.52 8.28 24.74
C LEU A 199 -5.82 9.64 24.65
N LYS A 200 -5.66 10.12 23.43
CA LYS A 200 -5.13 11.47 23.19
C LYS A 200 -6.15 12.52 23.63
N LEU A 201 -5.62 13.56 24.25
CA LEU A 201 -6.37 14.65 24.87
C LEU A 201 -6.06 15.95 24.14
N MET A 202 -7.05 16.82 24.05
CA MET A 202 -6.90 18.21 23.61
C MET A 202 -6.23 19.06 24.70
N ASP A 203 -5.90 20.31 24.40
CA ASP A 203 -5.35 21.26 25.39
C ASP A 203 -6.32 21.53 26.57
N THR A 204 -7.63 21.30 26.38
CA THR A 204 -8.65 21.32 27.45
C THR A 204 -8.55 20.13 28.42
N ARG A 205 -7.72 19.14 28.11
CA ARG A 205 -7.59 17.82 28.76
C ARG A 205 -8.73 16.84 28.51
N GLU A 206 -9.72 17.21 27.71
CA GLU A 206 -10.77 16.30 27.23
C GLU A 206 -10.26 15.42 26.08
N PRO A 207 -10.82 14.23 25.85
CA PRO A 207 -10.49 13.39 24.69
C PRO A 207 -10.85 14.08 23.35
N GLU A 208 -10.12 13.76 22.27
CA GLU A 208 -10.43 14.23 20.91
C GLU A 208 -11.79 13.71 20.37
N LEU A 209 -12.36 12.71 21.03
CA LEU A 209 -13.60 12.03 20.69
C LEU A 209 -14.62 12.23 21.83
N ASP A 210 -15.85 12.53 21.47
CA ASP A 210 -17.00 12.75 22.34
C ASP A 210 -17.96 11.56 22.21
N VAL A 211 -18.36 10.99 23.34
CA VAL A 211 -19.33 9.89 23.45
C VAL A 211 -20.47 10.21 24.44
N GLU A 212 -20.54 11.46 24.89
CA GLU A 212 -21.50 11.95 25.87
C GLU A 212 -22.63 12.75 25.21
N THR A 213 -22.33 13.52 24.15
CA THR A 213 -23.35 14.29 23.39
C THR A 213 -24.37 13.39 22.68
N ASP A 214 -23.95 12.21 22.19
CA ASP A 214 -24.83 11.17 21.65
C ASP A 214 -24.29 9.79 22.04
N HIS A 215 -24.93 9.15 23.01
CA HIS A 215 -24.57 7.81 23.50
C HIS A 215 -24.75 6.69 22.45
N GLN A 216 -25.28 6.97 21.26
CA GLN A 216 -25.33 6.03 20.13
C GLN A 216 -24.21 6.28 19.10
N ASP A 217 -23.36 7.29 19.27
CA ASP A 217 -22.33 7.67 18.29
C ASP A 217 -20.93 7.82 18.94
N ILE A 218 -19.95 8.14 18.11
CA ILE A 218 -18.64 8.66 18.49
C ILE A 218 -18.43 9.92 17.66
N VAL A 219 -18.36 11.07 18.32
CA VAL A 219 -18.40 12.40 17.70
C VAL A 219 -17.01 13.05 17.80
N MET A 220 -16.64 13.91 16.85
CA MET A 220 -15.45 14.76 17.00
C MET A 220 -15.74 15.88 18.02
N ALA A 221 -14.93 15.96 19.07
CA ALA A 221 -15.12 16.91 20.17
C ALA A 221 -15.03 18.40 19.74
N GLY A 222 -15.49 19.30 20.61
CA GLY A 222 -15.54 20.74 20.36
C GLY A 222 -16.70 21.20 19.46
N VAL A 223 -16.81 22.52 19.22
CA VAL A 223 -17.92 23.13 18.45
C VAL A 223 -17.68 22.98 16.95
N ALA A 224 -18.72 22.61 16.19
CA ALA A 224 -18.66 22.53 14.73
C ALA A 224 -18.79 23.92 14.07
N PRO A 225 -17.88 24.30 13.17
CA PRO A 225 -18.15 25.37 12.19
C PRO A 225 -19.37 25.06 11.31
N GLU A 226 -20.07 26.10 10.85
CA GLU A 226 -21.18 25.95 9.90
C GLU A 226 -20.71 25.29 8.59
N GLY A 227 -21.53 24.39 8.04
CA GLY A 227 -21.22 23.68 6.78
C GLY A 227 -20.27 22.48 6.91
N VAL A 228 -19.81 22.12 8.13
CA VAL A 228 -19.10 20.85 8.36
C VAL A 228 -20.00 19.67 7.98
N LYS A 229 -19.47 18.78 7.11
CA LYS A 229 -20.21 17.63 6.59
C LYS A 229 -20.35 16.53 7.67
N PRO A 230 -21.49 15.83 7.78
CA PRO A 230 -21.76 14.89 8.89
C PRO A 230 -20.66 13.86 9.11
N GLU A 231 -20.13 13.30 8.03
CA GLU A 231 -19.08 12.26 7.99
C GLU A 231 -17.71 12.75 8.48
N ARG A 232 -17.54 14.06 8.71
CA ARG A 232 -16.35 14.65 9.35
C ARG A 232 -16.53 14.93 10.84
N ARG A 233 -17.73 14.70 11.39
CA ARG A 233 -18.05 14.93 12.81
C ARG A 233 -18.69 13.73 13.51
N SER A 234 -19.50 12.93 12.82
CA SER A 234 -20.17 11.72 13.33
C SER A 234 -19.50 10.48 12.75
N PHE A 235 -19.02 9.57 13.61
CA PHE A 235 -18.45 8.31 13.15
C PHE A 235 -19.53 7.38 12.59
N ARG A 236 -20.75 7.40 13.15
CA ARG A 236 -21.95 6.74 12.61
C ARG A 236 -22.30 7.20 11.20
N ALA A 237 -22.15 8.49 10.88
CA ALA A 237 -22.31 9.00 9.52
C ALA A 237 -21.20 8.49 8.59
N TYR A 238 -19.92 8.60 9.00
CA TYR A 238 -18.79 8.13 8.20
C TYR A 238 -18.85 6.62 7.91
N ALA A 239 -19.06 5.81 8.94
CA ALA A 239 -19.20 4.36 8.86
C ALA A 239 -20.37 3.94 7.96
N ALA A 240 -21.45 4.73 7.89
CA ALA A 240 -22.58 4.41 7.02
C ALA A 240 -22.24 4.48 5.52
N VAL A 241 -21.26 5.27 5.11
CA VAL A 241 -20.84 5.45 3.70
C VAL A 241 -19.43 4.94 3.40
N LEU A 242 -18.75 4.35 4.39
CA LEU A 242 -17.35 3.91 4.32
C LEU A 242 -17.07 2.88 3.21
N TYR A 243 -18.08 2.08 2.85
CA TYR A 243 -18.00 1.03 1.83
C TYR A 243 -19.08 1.20 0.75
N ILE A 244 -18.73 1.00 -0.53
CA ILE A 244 -19.66 1.24 -1.66
C ILE A 244 -20.76 0.18 -1.79
N ASP A 245 -20.45 -1.08 -1.47
CA ASP A 245 -21.43 -2.17 -1.27
C ASP A 245 -21.20 -2.75 0.15
N PRO A 246 -21.77 -2.12 1.19
CA PRO A 246 -21.57 -2.57 2.55
C PRO A 246 -22.21 -3.94 2.77
N ARG A 247 -21.41 -4.86 3.31
CA ARG A 247 -21.81 -6.23 3.68
C ARG A 247 -21.64 -6.49 5.17
N MET A 248 -20.47 -6.12 5.70
CA MET A 248 -20.20 -6.14 7.13
C MET A 248 -21.23 -5.28 7.89
N ARG A 249 -21.76 -5.82 8.98
CA ARG A 249 -22.59 -5.07 9.93
C ARG A 249 -21.70 -4.29 10.87
N ILE A 250 -21.89 -2.98 10.98
CA ILE A 250 -21.18 -2.13 11.92
C ILE A 250 -22.13 -1.73 13.03
N PHE A 251 -21.71 -1.83 14.28
CA PHE A 251 -22.42 -1.36 15.47
C PHE A 251 -21.55 -0.34 16.19
N ILE A 252 -22.14 0.75 16.68
CA ILE A 252 -21.47 1.79 17.48
C ILE A 252 -22.28 1.95 18.77
N GLN A 253 -21.62 1.83 19.91
CA GLN A 253 -22.24 1.84 21.25
C GLN A 253 -23.44 0.89 21.35
N GLY A 254 -23.28 -0.35 20.85
CA GLY A 254 -24.33 -1.38 20.80
C GLY A 254 -25.44 -1.16 19.76
N HIS A 255 -25.51 0.01 19.10
CA HIS A 255 -26.57 0.37 18.16
C HIS A 255 -26.10 0.23 16.71
N LYS A 256 -26.89 -0.42 15.85
CA LYS A 256 -26.48 -0.74 14.47
C LYS A 256 -26.33 0.51 13.62
N VAL A 257 -25.26 0.60 12.83
CA VAL A 257 -25.08 1.63 11.82
C VAL A 257 -25.91 1.29 10.58
N ARG A 258 -26.78 2.20 10.17
CA ARG A 258 -27.56 2.06 8.93
C ARG A 258 -26.68 2.47 7.76
N THR A 259 -25.88 1.51 7.30
CA THR A 259 -25.05 1.62 6.10
C THR A 259 -25.90 1.97 4.87
N LYS A 260 -25.27 2.60 3.87
CA LYS A 260 -25.95 3.14 2.68
C LYS A 260 -25.10 2.90 1.45
N ARG A 261 -25.68 2.25 0.45
CA ARG A 261 -25.17 2.30 -0.92
C ARG A 261 -25.60 3.63 -1.52
N LEU A 262 -24.66 4.59 -1.64
CA LEU A 262 -24.98 5.98 -2.03
C LEU A 262 -25.76 6.08 -3.36
N SER A 263 -25.51 5.20 -4.32
CA SER A 263 -26.26 5.12 -5.59
C SER A 263 -27.77 4.84 -5.42
N CYS A 264 -28.18 4.27 -4.29
CA CYS A 264 -29.58 4.01 -3.94
C CYS A 264 -30.27 5.21 -3.28
N CYS A 265 -29.52 6.18 -2.77
CA CYS A 265 -30.01 7.27 -1.92
C CYS A 265 -30.19 8.60 -2.68
N LEU A 266 -30.39 8.53 -4.00
CA LEU A 266 -30.35 9.69 -4.89
C LEU A 266 -31.50 9.63 -5.91
N TYR A 267 -32.01 10.80 -6.28
CA TYR A 267 -32.98 10.95 -7.37
C TYR A 267 -32.32 10.74 -8.73
N LYS A 268 -32.97 9.93 -9.57
CA LYS A 268 -32.57 9.57 -10.95
C LYS A 268 -31.07 9.26 -11.08
N PRO A 269 -30.59 8.20 -10.40
CA PRO A 269 -29.22 7.73 -10.55
C PRO A 269 -29.00 7.19 -11.97
N ARG A 270 -27.91 7.59 -12.62
CA ARG A 270 -27.53 7.12 -13.97
C ARG A 270 -26.04 6.75 -13.98
N VAL A 271 -25.68 5.71 -14.74
CA VAL A 271 -24.31 5.20 -14.82
C VAL A 271 -23.67 5.51 -16.17
N TYR A 272 -22.43 5.99 -16.16
CA TYR A 272 -21.62 6.27 -17.35
C TYR A 272 -20.37 5.40 -17.32
N LYS A 273 -20.02 4.82 -18.47
CA LYS A 273 -18.82 3.99 -18.62
C LYS A 273 -17.66 4.84 -19.11
N TYR A 274 -16.56 4.85 -18.35
CA TYR A 274 -15.33 5.55 -18.67
C TYR A 274 -14.20 4.55 -18.91
N THR A 275 -13.79 4.41 -20.18
CA THR A 275 -12.67 3.57 -20.59
C THR A 275 -11.34 4.29 -20.27
N SER A 276 -10.64 3.84 -19.24
CA SER A 276 -9.33 4.41 -18.85
C SER A 276 -8.20 3.77 -19.65
N THR A 277 -7.44 4.58 -20.39
CA THR A 277 -6.24 4.13 -21.12
C THR A 277 -5.18 3.54 -20.18
N ARG A 278 -5.01 4.10 -18.98
CA ARG A 278 -4.10 3.60 -17.94
C ARG A 278 -4.56 2.28 -17.33
N PHE A 279 -5.87 2.09 -17.13
CA PHE A 279 -6.41 0.81 -16.68
C PHE A 279 -6.12 -0.30 -17.71
N LYS A 280 -6.36 -0.01 -18.99
CA LYS A 280 -6.05 -0.92 -20.09
C LYS A 280 -4.55 -1.24 -20.17
N THR A 281 -3.66 -0.25 -20.21
CA THR A 281 -2.22 -0.52 -20.38
C THR A 281 -1.58 -1.22 -19.18
N ARG A 282 -2.02 -0.93 -17.94
CA ARG A 282 -1.56 -1.68 -16.76
C ARG A 282 -2.11 -3.10 -16.73
N ALA A 283 -3.36 -3.33 -17.10
CA ALA A 283 -3.89 -4.70 -17.25
C ALA A 283 -3.08 -5.49 -18.30
N GLU A 284 -2.78 -4.89 -19.46
CA GLU A 284 -1.92 -5.49 -20.48
C GLU A 284 -0.48 -5.76 -20.01
N GLN A 285 0.03 -5.02 -19.03
CA GLN A 285 1.34 -5.26 -18.42
C GLN A 285 1.32 -6.45 -17.45
N GLU A 286 0.28 -6.57 -16.62
CA GLU A 286 0.13 -7.74 -15.74
C GLU A 286 -0.16 -9.02 -16.53
N VAL A 287 -0.92 -8.96 -17.65
CA VAL A 287 -1.04 -10.07 -18.62
C VAL A 287 0.36 -10.54 -19.05
N LYS A 288 1.18 -9.62 -19.56
CA LYS A 288 2.50 -9.95 -20.14
C LYS A 288 3.49 -10.47 -19.09
N LYS A 289 3.41 -10.01 -17.84
CA LYS A 289 4.16 -10.57 -16.71
C LYS A 289 3.71 -11.99 -16.39
N ALA A 290 2.40 -12.21 -16.26
CA ALA A 290 1.85 -13.53 -15.96
C ALA A 290 2.17 -14.55 -17.07
N ASP A 291 1.97 -14.18 -18.34
CA ASP A 291 2.33 -15.00 -19.51
C ASP A 291 3.84 -15.31 -19.55
N HIS A 292 4.70 -14.38 -19.14
CA HIS A 292 6.15 -14.60 -19.09
C HIS A 292 6.56 -15.55 -17.95
N LEU A 293 6.00 -15.36 -16.75
CA LEU A 293 6.21 -16.26 -15.61
C LEU A 293 5.66 -17.66 -15.90
N ALA A 294 4.50 -17.77 -16.53
CA ALA A 294 3.92 -19.02 -16.99
C ALA A 294 4.84 -19.75 -17.97
N LYS A 295 5.42 -19.05 -18.95
CA LYS A 295 6.41 -19.64 -19.89
C LYS A 295 7.68 -20.12 -19.19
N ILE A 296 8.21 -19.36 -18.22
CA ILE A 296 9.37 -19.79 -17.43
C ILE A 296 9.04 -21.04 -16.59
N ALA A 297 7.82 -21.13 -16.05
CA ALA A 297 7.36 -22.30 -15.31
C ALA A 297 7.18 -23.53 -16.24
N GLU A 298 6.58 -23.34 -17.42
CA GLU A 298 6.40 -24.40 -18.42
C GLU A 298 7.75 -24.93 -18.95
N GLU A 299 8.69 -24.03 -19.24
CA GLU A 299 10.04 -24.38 -19.70
C GLU A 299 10.81 -25.18 -18.63
N LYS A 300 10.71 -24.78 -17.36
CA LYS A 300 11.27 -25.54 -16.23
C LYS A 300 10.59 -26.88 -15.98
N ALA A 301 9.27 -26.95 -16.15
CA ALA A 301 8.53 -28.22 -16.07
C ALA A 301 9.03 -29.21 -17.13
N ARG A 302 9.14 -28.74 -18.39
CA ARG A 302 9.63 -29.52 -19.53
C ARG A 302 11.10 -29.92 -19.38
N GLU A 303 11.93 -29.06 -18.80
CA GLU A 303 13.32 -29.37 -18.46
C GLU A 303 13.41 -30.44 -17.35
N ALA A 304 12.58 -30.34 -16.31
CA ALA A 304 12.51 -31.33 -15.23
C ALA A 304 11.99 -32.70 -15.71
N GLU A 305 10.96 -32.71 -16.55
CA GLU A 305 10.41 -33.91 -17.21
C GLU A 305 11.47 -34.58 -18.11
N SER A 306 12.12 -33.81 -18.99
CA SER A 306 13.19 -34.31 -19.85
C SER A 306 14.38 -34.86 -19.06
N LYS A 307 14.78 -34.19 -17.96
CA LYS A 307 15.80 -34.69 -17.04
C LYS A 307 15.36 -35.97 -16.32
N SER A 308 14.10 -36.07 -15.91
CA SER A 308 13.54 -37.28 -15.29
C SER A 308 13.64 -38.48 -16.24
N LEU A 309 13.12 -38.34 -17.47
CA LEU A 309 13.17 -39.39 -18.49
C LEU A 309 14.62 -39.77 -18.85
N ALA A 310 15.52 -38.79 -18.95
CA ALA A 310 16.94 -39.03 -19.24
C ALA A 310 17.72 -39.65 -18.06
N VAL A 311 17.22 -39.55 -16.83
CA VAL A 311 17.76 -40.24 -15.64
C VAL A 311 17.20 -41.66 -15.58
N GLU A 312 15.90 -41.84 -15.79
CA GLU A 312 15.20 -43.12 -15.83
C GLU A 312 15.80 -44.06 -16.91
N LEU A 313 16.01 -43.56 -18.13
CA LEU A 313 16.67 -44.30 -19.22
C LEU A 313 18.13 -44.68 -18.91
N LYS A 314 18.84 -43.91 -18.07
CA LYS A 314 20.24 -44.20 -17.68
C LYS A 314 20.37 -45.16 -16.50
N LEU A 315 19.31 -45.32 -15.71
CA LEU A 315 19.24 -46.21 -14.55
C LEU A 315 18.37 -47.45 -14.83
N ALA A 316 18.01 -47.70 -16.10
CA ALA A 316 17.26 -48.86 -16.55
C ALA A 316 18.03 -50.17 -16.27
N GLY A 317 17.74 -50.77 -15.11
CA GLY A 317 18.38 -51.99 -14.60
C GLY A 317 19.06 -51.84 -13.22
N ASP A 318 19.31 -50.61 -12.75
CA ASP A 318 19.88 -50.36 -11.42
C ASP A 318 18.76 -50.27 -10.37
N LEU A 319 18.68 -51.28 -9.51
CA LEU A 319 17.69 -51.40 -8.42
C LEU A 319 18.18 -50.81 -7.08
N SER A 320 19.36 -50.18 -7.04
CA SER A 320 19.93 -49.61 -5.80
C SER A 320 19.03 -48.55 -5.16
N ARG A 321 19.19 -48.36 -3.85
CA ARG A 321 18.47 -47.32 -3.08
C ARG A 321 18.84 -45.93 -3.62
N GLU A 322 20.09 -45.78 -4.02
CA GLU A 322 20.71 -44.59 -4.58
C GLU A 322 20.17 -44.31 -5.99
N ALA A 323 19.92 -45.32 -6.82
CA ALA A 323 19.20 -45.16 -8.09
C ALA A 323 17.78 -44.64 -7.90
N ARG A 324 17.02 -45.25 -6.98
CA ARG A 324 15.62 -44.85 -6.69
C ARG A 324 15.54 -43.40 -6.21
N VAL A 325 16.40 -42.98 -5.27
CA VAL A 325 16.44 -41.58 -4.80
C VAL A 325 16.82 -40.61 -5.92
N ARG A 326 17.76 -40.97 -6.80
CA ARG A 326 18.16 -40.14 -7.95
C ARG A 326 17.06 -39.98 -9.01
N CYS A 327 16.15 -40.96 -9.15
CA CYS A 327 14.97 -40.85 -10.02
C CYS A 327 13.83 -40.03 -9.38
N TRP A 328 13.62 -40.19 -8.08
CA TRP A 328 12.50 -39.57 -7.35
C TRP A 328 12.57 -38.04 -7.28
N VAL A 329 13.77 -37.46 -7.13
CA VAL A 329 13.95 -35.99 -7.02
C VAL A 329 13.54 -35.25 -8.31
N PRO A 330 13.96 -35.66 -9.53
CA PRO A 330 13.40 -35.12 -10.78
C PRO A 330 11.88 -35.28 -10.91
N GLN A 331 11.32 -36.43 -10.56
CA GLN A 331 9.87 -36.68 -10.65
C GLN A 331 9.06 -35.74 -9.74
N CYS A 332 9.50 -35.56 -8.49
CA CYS A 332 8.88 -34.60 -7.57
C CYS A 332 9.00 -33.15 -8.08
N SER A 333 10.14 -32.77 -8.65
CA SER A 333 10.35 -31.45 -9.25
C SER A 333 9.39 -31.19 -10.42
N CYS A 334 9.15 -32.20 -11.26
CA CYS A 334 8.18 -32.13 -12.36
C CYS A 334 6.74 -31.91 -11.85
N LEU A 335 6.30 -32.73 -10.88
CA LEU A 335 4.97 -32.63 -10.27
C LEU A 335 4.71 -31.26 -9.63
N ILE A 336 5.70 -30.70 -8.91
CA ILE A 336 5.61 -29.38 -8.30
C ILE A 336 5.49 -28.27 -9.36
N CYS A 337 6.18 -28.38 -10.50
CA CYS A 337 6.08 -27.39 -11.58
C CYS A 337 4.74 -27.45 -12.32
N LEU A 338 4.16 -28.63 -12.52
CA LEU A 338 2.85 -28.82 -13.18
C LEU A 338 1.69 -28.22 -12.37
N ASN A 339 1.72 -28.32 -11.04
CA ASN A 339 0.68 -27.77 -10.16
C ASN A 339 0.61 -26.23 -10.16
N PHE A 340 1.60 -25.52 -10.73
CA PHE A 340 1.60 -24.06 -10.83
C PHE A 340 0.82 -23.50 -12.05
N HIS A 341 0.03 -24.33 -12.74
CA HIS A 341 -0.69 -23.93 -13.95
C HIS A 341 -2.23 -24.07 -13.85
N ILE A 342 -2.92 -22.97 -13.55
CA ILE A 342 -4.21 -22.54 -14.13
C ILE A 342 -4.62 -21.16 -13.56
N SER A 343 -5.25 -20.33 -14.39
CA SER A 343 -5.75 -18.96 -14.09
C SER A 343 -4.64 -17.91 -13.84
N PRO A 344 -4.40 -17.04 -14.84
CA PRO A 344 -4.94 -15.67 -14.71
C PRO A 344 -5.67 -15.13 -15.96
N VAL A 345 -5.66 -15.88 -17.08
CA VAL A 345 -6.09 -15.42 -18.42
C VAL A 345 -7.58 -15.01 -18.52
N ARG A 346 -8.45 -15.42 -17.57
CA ARG A 346 -9.90 -15.17 -17.65
C ARG A 346 -10.31 -13.74 -17.29
N ALA A 347 -9.88 -13.21 -16.13
CA ALA A 347 -10.23 -11.86 -15.67
C ALA A 347 -9.75 -10.74 -16.62
N LEU A 348 -8.74 -11.05 -17.44
CA LEU A 348 -8.08 -10.12 -18.34
C LEU A 348 -8.90 -9.84 -19.63
N LYS A 349 -9.98 -10.60 -19.88
CA LYS A 349 -10.92 -10.35 -21.00
C LYS A 349 -12.04 -9.34 -20.68
N GLU A 350 -12.30 -9.04 -19.41
CA GLU A 350 -13.38 -8.13 -19.04
C GLU A 350 -13.06 -6.67 -19.43
N PRO A 351 -14.08 -5.85 -19.80
CA PRO A 351 -13.88 -4.46 -20.17
C PRO A 351 -13.27 -3.65 -19.02
N LYS A 352 -12.10 -3.05 -19.26
CA LYS A 352 -11.31 -2.30 -18.27
C LYS A 352 -11.80 -0.86 -18.15
N GLU A 353 -13.00 -0.71 -17.58
CA GLU A 353 -13.75 0.55 -17.48
C GLU A 353 -14.08 0.89 -16.03
N LEU A 354 -14.14 2.18 -15.73
CA LEU A 354 -14.73 2.69 -14.49
C LEU A 354 -16.22 2.99 -14.73
N SER A 355 -17.04 2.84 -13.68
CA SER A 355 -18.45 3.18 -13.72
C SER A 355 -18.69 4.42 -12.86
N PHE A 356 -18.92 5.56 -13.49
CA PHE A 356 -19.31 6.79 -12.80
C PHE A 356 -20.83 6.79 -12.63
N ILE A 357 -21.32 6.80 -11.40
CA ILE A 357 -22.75 6.88 -11.09
C ILE A 357 -23.04 8.30 -10.59
N PHE A 358 -24.01 8.99 -11.18
CA PHE A 358 -24.44 10.33 -10.74
C PHE A 358 -25.92 10.31 -10.38
N GLY A 359 -26.30 11.02 -9.32
CA GLY A 359 -27.67 11.16 -8.83
C GLY A 359 -27.86 12.45 -8.03
N VAL A 360 -29.07 13.00 -7.95
CA VAL A 360 -29.34 14.22 -7.17
C VAL A 360 -29.71 13.88 -5.73
N ASN A 361 -29.02 14.48 -4.76
CA ASN A 361 -29.36 14.40 -3.35
C ASN A 361 -30.50 15.38 -3.04
N ILE A 362 -31.75 14.93 -3.24
CA ILE A 362 -32.94 15.76 -3.01
C ILE A 362 -33.30 15.95 -1.54
N ASP A 363 -32.85 15.08 -0.63
CA ASP A 363 -33.06 15.26 0.80
C ASP A 363 -32.06 16.26 1.44
N GLN A 364 -30.84 16.37 0.92
CA GLN A 364 -29.82 17.29 1.42
C GLN A 364 -28.97 17.91 0.27
N ARG A 365 -29.48 18.95 -0.40
CA ARG A 365 -28.87 19.56 -1.61
C ARG A 365 -27.46 20.17 -1.43
N GLU A 366 -27.03 20.36 -0.19
CA GLU A 366 -25.68 20.84 0.18
C GLU A 366 -24.68 19.71 0.51
N LEU A 367 -25.14 18.46 0.52
CA LEU A 367 -24.32 17.26 0.67
C LEU A 367 -24.12 16.61 -0.71
N ASP A 368 -23.40 17.34 -1.56
CA ASP A 368 -23.18 17.05 -2.98
C ASP A 368 -21.68 17.11 -3.37
N GLY A 369 -21.31 16.50 -4.50
CA GLY A 369 -19.92 16.28 -4.90
C GLY A 369 -19.57 14.79 -5.03
N MET A 370 -18.30 14.50 -5.32
CA MET A 370 -17.86 13.15 -5.67
C MET A 370 -17.42 12.35 -4.43
N PHE A 371 -17.88 11.10 -4.35
CA PHE A 371 -17.41 10.05 -3.46
C PHE A 371 -16.59 9.05 -4.27
N ILE A 372 -15.31 8.92 -3.93
CA ILE A 372 -14.31 8.17 -4.69
C ILE A 372 -13.79 7.06 -3.80
N TYR A 373 -14.18 5.84 -4.15
CA TYR A 373 -13.80 4.61 -3.48
C TYR A 373 -12.59 3.98 -4.18
N ASN A 374 -11.83 3.18 -3.44
CA ASN A 374 -10.73 2.38 -3.94
C ASN A 374 -10.83 0.96 -3.40
N CYS A 375 -11.01 -0.01 -4.31
CA CYS A 375 -11.40 -1.38 -3.95
C CYS A 375 -12.48 -1.40 -2.87
N SER A 376 -13.57 -0.67 -3.16
CA SER A 376 -14.78 -0.53 -2.36
C SER A 376 -14.67 0.22 -1.03
N ARG A 377 -13.48 0.72 -0.64
CA ARG A 377 -13.24 1.60 0.53
C ARG A 377 -13.27 3.08 0.15
N LEU A 378 -14.00 3.91 0.88
CA LEU A 378 -14.05 5.37 0.67
C LEU A 378 -12.68 6.02 0.95
N ILE A 379 -12.15 6.77 -0.02
CA ILE A 379 -10.90 7.54 0.08
C ILE A 379 -11.16 9.05 0.08
N LYS A 380 -12.08 9.52 -0.80
CA LYS A 380 -12.43 10.96 -0.93
C LYS A 380 -13.94 11.14 -0.95
N MET A 381 -14.43 12.21 -0.31
CA MET A 381 -15.85 12.55 -0.17
C MET A 381 -16.09 14.03 -0.49
N TYR A 382 -17.27 14.36 -1.01
CA TYR A 382 -17.70 15.73 -1.34
C TYR A 382 -16.77 16.53 -2.28
N GLU A 383 -15.91 15.84 -3.04
CA GLU A 383 -14.95 16.50 -3.95
C GLU A 383 -15.69 17.16 -5.11
N LYS A 384 -15.57 18.48 -5.27
CA LYS A 384 -16.27 19.24 -6.32
C LYS A 384 -15.58 19.09 -7.67
N VAL A 385 -16.35 18.85 -8.73
CA VAL A 385 -15.82 18.68 -10.10
C VAL A 385 -16.69 19.38 -11.15
N GLY A 386 -16.08 19.75 -12.28
CA GLY A 386 -16.80 20.36 -13.40
C GLY A 386 -17.59 21.62 -12.98
N PRO A 387 -18.85 21.78 -13.40
CA PRO A 387 -19.66 22.97 -13.09
C PRO A 387 -19.84 23.28 -11.59
N GLN A 388 -19.64 22.30 -10.69
CA GLN A 388 -19.69 22.55 -9.24
C GLN A 388 -18.57 23.45 -8.73
N LEU A 389 -17.52 23.69 -9.53
CA LEU A 389 -16.43 24.62 -9.24
C LEU A 389 -16.72 26.06 -9.70
N GLU A 390 -17.80 26.28 -10.46
CA GLU A 390 -18.10 27.54 -11.15
C GLU A 390 -19.01 28.48 -10.33
N GLY A 391 -19.37 28.10 -9.10
CA GLY A 391 -20.06 28.97 -8.13
C GLY A 391 -21.56 29.20 -8.39
N GLY A 392 -22.19 28.46 -9.31
CA GLY A 392 -23.61 28.55 -9.63
C GLY A 392 -24.45 27.34 -9.20
N MET A 393 -25.77 27.39 -9.46
CA MET A 393 -26.69 26.27 -9.18
C MET A 393 -26.53 25.07 -10.15
N ALA A 394 -25.68 25.17 -11.18
CA ALA A 394 -25.46 24.11 -12.15
C ALA A 394 -24.72 22.92 -11.52
N CYS A 395 -25.31 21.72 -11.59
CA CYS A 395 -24.81 20.51 -10.91
C CYS A 395 -24.77 20.60 -9.37
N GLY A 396 -25.27 21.67 -8.75
CA GLY A 396 -25.47 21.74 -7.30
C GLY A 396 -26.47 20.66 -6.87
N GLY A 397 -26.20 20.02 -5.73
CA GLY A 397 -27.02 18.91 -5.24
C GLY A 397 -26.73 17.56 -5.91
N VAL A 398 -25.82 17.48 -6.91
CA VAL A 398 -25.47 16.21 -7.54
C VAL A 398 -24.34 15.49 -6.79
N VAL A 399 -24.61 14.27 -6.35
CA VAL A 399 -23.61 13.33 -5.85
C VAL A 399 -23.11 12.48 -7.01
N GLY A 400 -21.80 12.28 -7.09
CA GLY A 400 -21.17 11.30 -7.97
C GLY A 400 -20.48 10.21 -7.16
N VAL A 401 -20.47 8.98 -7.68
CA VAL A 401 -19.89 7.80 -7.03
C VAL A 401 -19.06 7.02 -8.04
N VAL A 402 -17.86 6.59 -7.65
CA VAL A 402 -17.01 5.68 -8.42
C VAL A 402 -16.22 4.76 -7.48
N ASP A 403 -16.01 3.51 -7.88
CA ASP A 403 -14.98 2.63 -7.31
C ASP A 403 -13.82 2.48 -8.30
N VAL A 404 -12.59 2.61 -7.81
CA VAL A 404 -11.36 2.63 -8.60
C VAL A 404 -10.46 1.49 -8.11
N PRO A 405 -10.15 0.48 -8.92
CA PRO A 405 -9.30 -0.62 -8.46
C PRO A 405 -7.84 -0.15 -8.28
N TYR A 406 -7.09 -0.81 -7.38
CA TYR A 406 -5.66 -0.57 -7.14
C TYR A 406 -4.82 -0.46 -8.43
N LEU A 407 -5.17 -1.24 -9.46
CA LEU A 407 -4.51 -1.22 -10.76
C LEU A 407 -4.56 0.15 -11.45
N VAL A 408 -5.51 1.03 -11.13
CA VAL A 408 -5.61 2.39 -11.70
C VAL A 408 -4.96 3.43 -10.80
N LEU A 409 -5.41 3.48 -9.54
CA LEU A 409 -4.93 4.36 -8.47
C LEU A 409 -4.66 3.56 -7.20
N GLU A 410 -3.56 3.88 -6.53
CA GLU A 410 -3.25 3.42 -5.18
C GLU A 410 -3.44 4.59 -4.19
N PRO A 411 -3.98 4.36 -2.98
CA PRO A 411 -4.18 5.39 -1.98
C PRO A 411 -2.88 5.83 -1.32
N THR A 412 -2.93 6.95 -0.61
CA THR A 412 -1.88 7.38 0.32
C THR A 412 -1.82 6.48 1.56
N HIS A 413 -0.74 6.64 2.33
CA HIS A 413 -0.43 5.89 3.54
C HIS A 413 -1.55 5.88 4.62
N ASN A 414 -2.40 6.91 4.64
CA ASN A 414 -3.55 7.06 5.54
C ASN A 414 -4.91 6.75 4.90
N LYS A 415 -4.95 6.30 3.64
CA LYS A 415 -6.16 6.07 2.84
C LYS A 415 -7.11 7.28 2.71
N GLN A 416 -6.65 8.51 2.90
CA GLN A 416 -7.47 9.73 2.75
C GLN A 416 -7.15 10.54 1.47
N ASP A 417 -6.20 10.10 0.65
CA ASP A 417 -5.95 10.61 -0.70
C ASP A 417 -5.30 9.54 -1.62
N PHE A 418 -4.87 9.92 -2.81
CA PHE A 418 -4.27 9.03 -3.81
C PHE A 418 -2.80 9.36 -4.09
N ALA A 419 -1.95 8.32 -4.12
CA ALA A 419 -0.51 8.47 -4.31
C ALA A 419 -0.13 9.06 -5.67
N ASP A 420 -0.90 8.77 -6.73
CA ASP A 420 -0.72 9.40 -8.05
C ASP A 420 -1.67 10.59 -8.24
N ALA A 421 -1.30 11.71 -7.62
CA ALA A 421 -2.06 12.96 -7.69
C ALA A 421 -2.22 13.51 -9.12
N LYS A 422 -1.42 13.06 -10.10
CA LYS A 422 -1.55 13.47 -11.51
C LYS A 422 -2.74 12.77 -12.15
N GLU A 423 -2.85 11.46 -11.99
CA GLU A 423 -4.00 10.70 -12.51
C GLU A 423 -5.27 10.98 -11.70
N TYR A 424 -5.16 11.23 -10.40
CA TYR A 424 -6.32 11.63 -9.59
C TYR A 424 -6.97 12.91 -10.14
N ARG A 425 -6.17 13.93 -10.52
CA ARG A 425 -6.68 15.11 -11.23
C ARG A 425 -7.25 14.80 -12.63
N HIS A 426 -6.74 13.78 -13.32
CA HIS A 426 -7.32 13.33 -14.59
C HIS A 426 -8.69 12.65 -14.39
N LEU A 427 -8.82 11.82 -13.35
CA LEU A 427 -10.08 11.20 -12.91
C LEU A 427 -11.11 12.28 -12.54
N LEU A 428 -10.75 13.25 -11.69
CA LEU A 428 -11.63 14.37 -11.33
C LEU A 428 -12.10 15.16 -12.57
N LYS A 429 -11.20 15.44 -13.54
CA LYS A 429 -11.58 16.09 -14.80
C LYS A 429 -12.56 15.23 -15.61
N ALA A 430 -12.28 13.93 -15.75
CA ALA A 430 -13.18 13.01 -16.45
C ALA A 430 -14.55 12.92 -15.77
N MET A 431 -14.61 12.86 -14.43
CA MET A 431 -15.86 12.89 -13.68
C MET A 431 -16.62 14.21 -13.89
N GLY A 432 -15.93 15.36 -13.92
CA GLY A 432 -16.53 16.66 -14.24
C GLY A 432 -17.13 16.75 -15.65
N GLU A 433 -16.47 16.16 -16.65
CA GLU A 433 -16.99 16.06 -18.02
C GLU A 433 -18.27 15.20 -18.09
N HIS A 434 -18.32 14.09 -17.36
CA HIS A 434 -19.51 13.23 -17.31
C HIS A 434 -20.63 13.81 -16.43
N LEU A 435 -20.30 14.57 -15.38
CA LEU A 435 -21.26 15.28 -14.55
C LEU A 435 -22.02 16.34 -15.37
N ALA A 436 -21.32 17.08 -16.23
CA ALA A 436 -21.95 18.02 -17.14
C ALA A 436 -22.90 17.31 -18.13
N GLN A 437 -22.56 16.10 -18.61
CA GLN A 437 -23.48 15.27 -19.40
C GLN A 437 -24.69 14.81 -18.58
N TYR A 438 -24.49 14.36 -17.34
CA TYR A 438 -25.58 13.96 -16.45
C TYR A 438 -26.60 15.09 -16.25
N TRP A 439 -26.13 16.32 -16.03
CA TRP A 439 -26.99 17.49 -15.88
C TRP A 439 -27.80 17.81 -17.14
N LYS A 440 -27.19 17.66 -18.34
CA LYS A 440 -27.92 17.71 -19.63
C LYS A 440 -28.98 16.60 -19.71
N ASP A 441 -28.60 15.36 -19.39
CA ASP A 441 -29.43 14.15 -19.57
C ASP A 441 -30.66 14.09 -18.65
N VAL A 442 -30.58 14.62 -17.43
CA VAL A 442 -31.74 14.69 -16.50
C VAL A 442 -32.62 15.92 -16.77
N ALA A 443 -32.16 16.85 -17.62
CA ALA A 443 -32.92 17.99 -18.13
C ALA A 443 -33.52 18.94 -17.07
N ILE A 444 -32.93 19.00 -15.87
CA ILE A 444 -33.40 19.86 -14.75
C ILE A 444 -33.45 21.33 -15.19
N ALA A 445 -32.42 21.79 -15.92
CA ALA A 445 -32.37 23.15 -16.46
C ALA A 445 -33.56 23.49 -17.38
N GLN A 446 -34.06 22.53 -18.17
CA GLN A 446 -35.19 22.74 -19.09
C GLN A 446 -36.53 22.90 -18.35
N LYS A 447 -36.64 22.39 -17.12
CA LYS A 447 -37.82 22.55 -16.26
C LYS A 447 -37.77 23.81 -15.39
N GLY A 448 -36.60 24.46 -15.31
CA GLY A 448 -36.31 25.54 -14.38
C GLY A 448 -35.74 25.01 -13.06
N ILE A 449 -34.49 25.35 -12.76
CA ILE A 449 -33.75 24.81 -11.60
C ILE A 449 -34.41 25.18 -10.27
N VAL A 450 -34.94 26.40 -10.15
CA VAL A 450 -35.64 26.86 -8.92
C VAL A 450 -36.91 26.02 -8.68
N LYS A 451 -37.78 25.92 -9.68
CA LYS A 451 -39.03 25.12 -9.62
C LYS A 451 -38.78 23.66 -9.24
N PHE A 452 -37.71 23.06 -9.76
CA PHE A 452 -37.29 21.71 -9.40
C PHE A 452 -36.96 21.56 -7.90
N TRP A 453 -36.33 22.56 -7.29
CA TRP A 453 -36.04 22.55 -5.85
C TRP A 453 -37.27 22.92 -5.00
N ASP A 454 -38.15 23.79 -5.51
CA ASP A 454 -39.43 24.12 -4.89
C ASP A 454 -40.35 22.88 -4.78
N GLU A 455 -40.39 22.03 -5.82
CA GLU A 455 -41.13 20.76 -5.84
C GLU A 455 -40.75 19.83 -4.67
N PHE A 456 -39.50 19.85 -4.23
CA PHE A 456 -38.99 19.03 -3.12
C PHE A 456 -38.95 19.75 -1.76
N GLY A 457 -39.41 21.00 -1.72
CA GLY A 457 -39.64 21.77 -0.49
C GLY A 457 -38.51 22.72 -0.08
N TYR A 458 -37.57 23.05 -0.96
CA TYR A 458 -36.49 24.00 -0.63
C TYR A 458 -36.94 25.46 -0.77
N LEU A 459 -37.91 25.86 0.04
CA LEU A 459 -38.54 27.19 0.02
C LEU A 459 -37.59 28.34 0.44
N SER A 460 -36.37 28.03 0.89
CA SER A 460 -35.37 29.01 1.31
C SER A 460 -34.36 29.32 0.22
N ALA A 461 -34.07 30.62 0.05
CA ALA A 461 -33.03 31.12 -0.83
C ALA A 461 -31.60 30.74 -0.37
N ASN A 462 -31.40 30.42 0.92
CA ASN A 462 -30.13 29.89 1.41
C ASN A 462 -29.96 28.44 0.95
N TRP A 463 -28.91 28.16 0.16
CA TRP A 463 -28.64 26.82 -0.37
C TRP A 463 -28.50 25.76 0.73
N ASN A 464 -27.87 26.12 1.85
CA ASN A 464 -27.52 25.20 2.94
C ASN A 464 -28.71 24.88 3.87
N GLN A 465 -29.85 25.55 3.72
CA GLN A 465 -31.03 25.24 4.53
C GLN A 465 -31.71 23.95 4.04
N PRO A 466 -32.11 23.05 4.98
CA PRO A 466 -32.76 21.79 4.63
C PRO A 466 -34.15 22.02 4.00
N PRO A 467 -34.68 21.03 3.26
CA PRO A 467 -36.00 21.14 2.66
C PRO A 467 -37.11 21.07 3.72
N SER A 468 -38.28 21.62 3.39
CA SER A 468 -39.46 21.59 4.25
C SER A 468 -39.80 20.16 4.71
N ASN A 469 -40.14 20.08 6.00
CA ASN A 469 -40.56 18.87 6.70
C ASN A 469 -42.07 18.61 6.60
N GLU A 470 -42.83 19.43 5.87
CA GLU A 470 -44.25 19.17 5.62
C GLU A 470 -44.47 17.84 4.90
N LEU A 471 -45.54 17.14 5.28
CA LEU A 471 -45.84 15.79 4.79
C LEU A 471 -45.95 15.69 3.26
N ARG A 472 -46.37 16.77 2.57
CA ARG A 472 -46.42 16.82 1.09
C ARG A 472 -45.02 16.72 0.46
N TYR A 473 -44.04 17.44 0.97
CA TYR A 473 -42.67 17.44 0.44
C TYR A 473 -41.92 16.16 0.83
N LYS A 474 -42.10 15.68 2.07
CA LYS A 474 -41.58 14.37 2.50
C LYS A 474 -42.10 13.23 1.63
N ARG A 475 -43.42 13.18 1.37
CA ARG A 475 -44.02 12.21 0.42
C ARG A 475 -43.43 12.34 -0.98
N ARG A 476 -43.30 13.58 -1.50
CA ARG A 476 -42.73 13.83 -2.84
C ARG A 476 -41.29 13.33 -2.98
N ARG A 477 -40.43 13.49 -1.96
CA ARG A 477 -39.05 12.95 -1.95
C ARG A 477 -39.04 11.42 -1.80
N ALA A 478 -39.81 10.88 -0.85
CA ALA A 478 -39.90 9.43 -0.59
C ALA A 478 -40.51 8.60 -1.74
N MET A 479 -41.28 9.21 -2.65
CA MET A 479 -41.76 8.57 -3.87
C MET A 479 -40.67 8.42 -4.96
N GLU A 480 -39.59 9.21 -4.88
CA GLU A 480 -38.56 9.32 -5.92
C GLU A 480 -37.24 8.61 -5.53
N ILE A 481 -37.07 8.26 -4.24
CA ILE A 481 -35.93 7.49 -3.71
C ILE A 481 -36.49 6.23 -3.01
N PRO A 482 -36.27 5.01 -3.53
CA PRO A 482 -36.78 3.79 -2.91
C PRO A 482 -35.99 3.42 -1.65
N VAL A 483 -36.69 3.04 -0.59
CA VAL A 483 -36.05 2.57 0.65
C VAL A 483 -35.38 1.21 0.40
N THR A 484 -34.07 1.15 0.61
CA THR A 484 -33.31 -0.11 0.60
C THR A 484 -32.78 -0.40 2.01
N ILE A 485 -32.78 -1.68 2.40
CA ILE A 485 -32.44 -2.14 3.75
C ILE A 485 -31.69 -3.48 3.68
N GLN A 486 -30.74 -3.70 4.60
CA GLN A 486 -29.98 -4.94 4.68
C GLN A 486 -30.64 -5.93 5.65
N CYS A 487 -30.85 -7.17 5.21
CA CYS A 487 -31.28 -8.26 6.08
C CYS A 487 -30.17 -8.64 7.07
N ASP A 488 -30.47 -8.61 8.37
CA ASP A 488 -29.47 -8.89 9.41
C ASP A 488 -28.98 -10.35 9.41
N LYS A 489 -29.82 -11.30 8.97
CA LYS A 489 -29.49 -12.74 8.95
C LYS A 489 -28.68 -13.19 7.74
N CYS A 490 -28.92 -12.64 6.55
CA CYS A 490 -28.28 -13.12 5.31
C CYS A 490 -27.46 -12.04 4.57
N LEU A 491 -27.34 -10.84 5.13
CA LEU A 491 -26.55 -9.70 4.63
C LEU A 491 -26.91 -9.23 3.21
N LYS A 492 -28.00 -9.76 2.63
CA LYS A 492 -28.58 -9.34 1.34
C LYS A 492 -29.34 -8.02 1.51
N TRP A 493 -29.21 -7.15 0.52
CA TRP A 493 -30.00 -5.93 0.41
C TRP A 493 -31.36 -6.22 -0.23
N ARG A 494 -32.41 -5.67 0.37
CA ARG A 494 -33.79 -5.69 -0.15
C ARG A 494 -34.25 -4.27 -0.47
N THR A 495 -35.11 -4.15 -1.48
CA THR A 495 -35.86 -2.93 -1.76
C THR A 495 -37.26 -3.07 -1.15
N LEU A 496 -37.72 -2.08 -0.38
CA LEU A 496 -39.07 -2.07 0.17
C LEU A 496 -40.03 -1.33 -0.78
N PRO A 497 -41.26 -1.83 -0.98
CA PRO A 497 -42.26 -1.12 -1.78
C PRO A 497 -42.68 0.19 -1.10
N PHE A 498 -42.96 1.23 -1.90
CA PHE A 498 -43.46 2.50 -1.36
C PHE A 498 -44.85 2.32 -0.72
N GLN A 499 -45.00 2.82 0.50
CA GLN A 499 -46.27 2.86 1.24
C GLN A 499 -46.40 4.24 1.90
N LEU A 500 -47.61 4.78 1.96
CA LEU A 500 -47.86 6.11 2.56
C LEU A 500 -47.47 6.16 4.05
N ASP A 501 -47.67 5.04 4.76
CA ASP A 501 -47.32 4.87 6.18
C ASP A 501 -45.86 4.46 6.40
N ALA A 502 -45.06 4.35 5.33
CA ALA A 502 -43.61 4.15 5.39
C ALA A 502 -42.81 5.46 5.34
N VAL A 503 -43.46 6.60 5.09
CA VAL A 503 -42.83 7.93 5.15
C VAL A 503 -42.46 8.23 6.61
N ASP A 504 -41.24 8.71 6.86
CA ASP A 504 -40.61 8.85 8.19
C ASP A 504 -40.48 7.56 9.04
N LYS A 505 -40.92 6.39 8.54
CA LYS A 505 -40.95 5.14 9.31
C LYS A 505 -39.55 4.63 9.64
N ARG A 506 -39.17 4.70 10.92
CA ARG A 506 -37.98 4.01 11.45
C ARG A 506 -38.24 2.51 11.54
N TYR A 507 -37.75 1.76 10.55
CA TYR A 507 -37.60 0.29 10.64
C TYR A 507 -36.68 -0.08 11.83
N PRO A 508 -36.84 -1.25 12.45
CA PRO A 508 -35.93 -1.73 13.49
C PRO A 508 -34.56 -2.11 12.90
N ASP A 509 -33.52 -2.09 13.73
CA ASP A 509 -32.15 -2.40 13.29
C ASP A 509 -31.95 -3.91 13.03
N SER A 510 -32.66 -4.76 13.76
CA SER A 510 -32.72 -6.22 13.61
C SER A 510 -33.61 -6.70 12.44
N TRP A 511 -33.80 -5.86 11.41
CA TRP A 511 -34.68 -6.17 10.28
C TRP A 511 -34.18 -7.38 9.47
N VAL A 512 -35.11 -8.28 9.11
CA VAL A 512 -34.83 -9.51 8.34
C VAL A 512 -35.79 -9.61 7.15
N CYS A 513 -35.44 -10.41 6.14
CA CYS A 513 -36.25 -10.56 4.91
C CYS A 513 -37.75 -10.80 5.18
N LEU A 514 -38.09 -11.60 6.21
CA LEU A 514 -39.48 -11.96 6.55
C LEU A 514 -40.35 -10.73 6.95
N MET A 515 -39.71 -9.58 7.18
CA MET A 515 -40.35 -8.30 7.46
C MET A 515 -40.52 -7.42 6.20
N ASN A 516 -40.31 -7.98 5.00
CA ASN A 516 -40.55 -7.32 3.72
C ASN A 516 -42.00 -7.57 3.24
N PRO A 517 -42.79 -6.52 2.93
CA PRO A 517 -44.10 -6.69 2.31
C PRO A 517 -44.07 -7.28 0.89
N ASP A 518 -42.91 -7.30 0.22
CA ASP A 518 -42.73 -7.91 -1.10
C ASP A 518 -42.43 -9.42 -0.99
N SER A 519 -43.41 -10.25 -1.36
CA SER A 519 -43.35 -11.72 -1.35
C SER A 519 -42.39 -12.34 -2.39
N THR A 520 -41.69 -11.54 -3.20
CA THR A 520 -40.56 -11.99 -4.02
C THR A 520 -39.22 -11.88 -3.28
N GLN A 521 -39.18 -11.10 -2.20
CA GLN A 521 -37.99 -10.73 -1.42
C GLN A 521 -38.11 -11.02 0.10
N ASP A 522 -39.21 -11.63 0.52
CA ASP A 522 -39.58 -11.99 1.90
C ASP A 522 -38.68 -13.07 2.55
N ARG A 523 -37.97 -13.86 1.75
CA ARG A 523 -37.14 -14.98 2.23
C ARG A 523 -35.65 -14.71 2.11
N CYS A 524 -34.86 -15.31 3.00
CA CYS A 524 -33.40 -15.19 2.99
C CYS A 524 -32.78 -15.75 1.70
N ASP A 525 -33.35 -16.82 1.15
CA ASP A 525 -32.79 -17.56 0.03
C ASP A 525 -32.99 -16.86 -1.32
N ALA A 526 -34.05 -16.05 -1.45
CA ALA A 526 -34.31 -15.28 -2.67
C ALA A 526 -33.06 -14.48 -3.09
N PRO A 527 -32.73 -14.41 -4.39
CA PRO A 527 -31.53 -13.73 -4.88
C PRO A 527 -31.56 -12.25 -4.50
N GLU A 528 -30.39 -11.61 -4.40
CA GLU A 528 -30.34 -10.15 -4.26
C GLU A 528 -30.68 -9.48 -5.60
N GLN A 529 -31.60 -8.51 -5.57
CA GLN A 529 -31.95 -7.73 -6.75
C GLN A 529 -30.81 -6.76 -7.08
N LYS A 530 -30.09 -7.02 -8.19
CA LYS A 530 -29.10 -6.08 -8.72
C LYS A 530 -29.79 -4.82 -9.23
N GLN A 531 -29.21 -3.65 -8.94
CA GLN A 531 -29.77 -2.38 -9.38
C GLN A 531 -29.40 -2.08 -10.84
N ASN A 532 -30.41 -2.10 -11.71
CA ASN A 532 -30.27 -1.80 -13.12
C ASN A 532 -30.35 -0.28 -13.36
N LEU A 533 -29.26 0.43 -13.06
CA LEU A 533 -29.17 1.87 -13.26
C LEU A 533 -29.19 2.21 -14.77
N PRO A 534 -30.00 3.20 -15.22
CA PRO A 534 -30.00 3.66 -16.60
C PRO A 534 -28.62 4.09 -17.08
N VAL A 535 -28.15 3.53 -18.20
CA VAL A 535 -26.86 3.87 -18.78
C VAL A 535 -26.95 5.20 -19.53
N GLY A 536 -26.11 6.15 -19.16
CA GLY A 536 -25.86 7.38 -19.90
C GLY A 536 -24.62 7.27 -20.79
N VAL A 537 -24.56 8.10 -21.83
CA VAL A 537 -23.45 8.14 -22.79
C VAL A 537 -22.90 9.57 -22.85
N LEU A 538 -21.58 9.73 -22.65
CA LEU A 538 -20.93 11.02 -22.84
C LEU A 538 -20.97 11.41 -24.33
N ARG A 539 -21.85 12.35 -24.67
CA ARG A 539 -21.85 12.98 -25.98
C ARG A 539 -20.75 14.03 -25.98
N LYS A 540 -19.62 13.71 -26.61
CA LYS A 540 -18.61 14.71 -26.93
C LYS A 540 -19.23 15.65 -27.96
N ASP A 541 -19.65 16.84 -27.52
CA ASP A 541 -20.11 17.88 -28.42
C ASP A 541 -19.02 18.13 -29.47
N THR A 542 -19.36 18.03 -30.76
CA THR A 542 -18.41 18.28 -31.86
C THR A 542 -18.17 19.78 -31.96
N LYS A 543 -17.36 20.33 -31.04
CA LYS A 543 -16.97 21.74 -30.99
C LYS A 543 -16.64 22.24 -32.39
N SER A 544 -17.19 23.40 -32.76
CA SER A 544 -16.87 24.05 -34.04
C SER A 544 -15.35 24.22 -34.17
N VAL A 545 -14.87 24.36 -35.40
CA VAL A 545 -13.51 24.84 -35.64
C VAL A 545 -13.31 26.19 -34.96
N GLU A 546 -14.36 27.03 -34.92
CA GLU A 546 -14.38 28.34 -34.25
C GLU A 546 -14.32 28.22 -32.72
N ASP A 547 -15.05 27.28 -32.12
CA ASP A 547 -15.00 27.02 -30.66
C ASP A 547 -13.63 26.52 -30.22
N LYS A 548 -13.03 25.63 -31.02
CA LYS A 548 -11.66 25.14 -30.81
C LYS A 548 -10.67 26.29 -30.94
N GLN A 549 -10.83 27.15 -31.95
CA GLN A 549 -9.98 28.32 -32.14
C GLN A 549 -10.12 29.30 -30.96
N ARG A 550 -11.34 29.55 -30.47
CA ARG A 550 -11.60 30.40 -29.30
C ARG A 550 -10.98 29.82 -28.02
N GLU A 551 -11.16 28.52 -27.76
CA GLU A 551 -10.54 27.84 -26.62
C GLU A 551 -9.00 27.82 -26.71
N ILE A 552 -8.43 27.77 -27.92
CA ILE A 552 -6.99 27.93 -28.16
C ILE A 552 -6.55 29.37 -27.87
N SER A 553 -7.25 30.39 -28.40
CA SER A 553 -6.97 31.81 -28.15
C SER A 553 -7.07 32.17 -26.66
N GLU A 554 -8.07 31.66 -25.94
CA GLU A 554 -8.21 31.86 -24.49
C GLU A 554 -7.07 31.19 -23.70
N LYS A 555 -6.62 30.00 -24.10
CA LYS A 555 -5.47 29.33 -23.48
C LYS A 555 -4.14 30.00 -23.80
N ILE A 556 -4.01 30.59 -25.00
CA ILE A 556 -2.88 31.46 -25.35
C ILE A 556 -2.92 32.69 -24.45
N LYS A 557 -4.06 33.39 -24.35
CA LYS A 557 -4.22 34.57 -23.49
C LYS A 557 -3.91 34.26 -22.01
N GLN A 558 -4.42 33.16 -21.45
CA GLN A 558 -4.09 32.74 -20.08
C GLN A 558 -2.62 32.33 -19.88
N GLN A 559 -1.91 31.92 -20.93
CA GLN A 559 -0.46 31.70 -20.86
C GLN A 559 0.31 33.01 -21.01
N GLN A 560 -0.18 33.94 -21.83
CA GLN A 560 0.34 35.30 -21.97
C GLN A 560 0.25 36.04 -20.63
N GLU A 561 -0.92 36.09 -20.01
CA GLU A 561 -1.18 36.71 -18.69
C GLU A 561 -0.30 36.09 -17.59
N LYS A 562 -0.04 34.78 -17.64
CA LYS A 562 0.88 34.10 -16.71
C LYS A 562 2.36 34.39 -16.99
N LEU A 563 2.73 34.55 -18.26
CA LEU A 563 4.08 34.92 -18.67
C LEU A 563 4.38 36.39 -18.29
N GLU A 564 3.41 37.28 -18.52
CA GLU A 564 3.45 38.69 -18.12
C GLU A 564 3.51 38.83 -16.59
N ALA A 565 2.69 38.11 -15.83
CA ALA A 565 2.79 38.08 -14.36
C ALA A 565 4.17 37.60 -13.87
N LEU A 566 4.78 36.60 -14.53
CA LEU A 566 6.14 36.15 -14.24
C LEU A 566 7.21 37.16 -14.67
N GLN A 567 6.99 37.90 -15.76
CA GLN A 567 7.89 38.95 -16.22
C GLN A 567 7.84 40.20 -15.34
N VAL A 568 6.67 40.62 -14.87
CA VAL A 568 6.52 41.71 -13.88
C VAL A 568 7.22 41.37 -12.57
N LEU A 569 7.10 40.12 -12.11
CA LEU A 569 7.82 39.62 -10.93
C LEU A 569 9.36 39.63 -11.12
N CYS A 570 9.85 39.49 -12.36
CA CYS A 570 11.27 39.49 -12.70
C CYS A 570 11.82 40.91 -13.00
N GLY A 571 11.00 41.80 -13.57
CA GLY A 571 11.38 43.13 -14.04
C GLY A 571 11.86 44.08 -12.94
N THR A 572 11.55 43.79 -11.67
CA THR A 572 12.05 44.55 -10.51
C THR A 572 13.56 44.37 -10.28
N ILE A 573 14.21 43.40 -10.94
CA ILE A 573 15.63 43.08 -10.73
C ILE A 573 16.54 43.66 -11.85
N VAL A 574 16.00 44.09 -12.99
CA VAL A 574 16.78 44.50 -14.17
C VAL A 574 16.58 45.98 -14.50
N SER A 575 17.01 46.85 -13.58
CA SER A 575 17.09 48.31 -13.78
C SER A 575 18.52 48.82 -13.53
N GLY A 576 19.49 48.22 -14.21
CA GLY A 576 20.90 48.60 -14.18
C GLY A 576 21.64 48.13 -15.44
N PHE A 577 22.61 48.93 -15.90
CA PHE A 577 23.43 48.73 -17.11
C PHE A 577 22.70 48.80 -18.46
N PHE A 578 22.53 50.04 -18.94
CA PHE A 578 22.41 50.33 -20.37
C PHE A 578 23.80 50.34 -21.04
N LEU A 579 23.90 49.78 -22.25
CA LEU A 579 24.79 50.25 -23.33
C LEU A 579 24.34 49.59 -24.65
N PRO A 580 23.98 50.35 -25.71
CA PRO A 580 23.45 49.77 -26.94
C PRO A 580 24.56 49.42 -27.93
N CYS A 581 24.38 48.33 -28.68
CA CYS A 581 25.10 48.09 -29.93
C CYS A 581 24.08 47.81 -31.04
N SER A 582 24.17 48.54 -32.15
CA SER A 582 23.18 48.57 -33.23
C SER A 582 23.69 47.83 -34.46
N TYR A 583 22.88 46.94 -35.04
CA TYR A 583 23.03 46.58 -36.45
C TYR A 583 21.68 46.37 -37.15
N ARG A 584 21.66 46.49 -38.48
CA ARG A 584 20.44 46.60 -39.31
C ARG A 584 19.97 45.27 -39.92
N VAL A 585 18.70 45.31 -40.32
CA VAL A 585 17.91 44.31 -41.05
C VAL A 585 18.42 44.10 -42.48
N SER A 586 18.37 42.86 -43.00
CA SER A 586 17.55 42.48 -44.18
C SER A 586 17.65 40.97 -44.51
N PRO A 587 16.68 40.40 -45.27
CA PRO A 587 16.44 38.95 -45.35
C PRO A 587 16.84 38.30 -46.70
N GLU A 588 16.83 36.96 -46.75
CA GLU A 588 16.63 36.14 -47.97
C GLU A 588 16.21 34.68 -47.58
N GLU A 589 15.93 33.81 -48.56
CA GLU A 589 14.90 32.77 -48.47
C GLU A 589 15.35 31.29 -48.25
N GLU A 590 14.35 30.45 -47.92
CA GLU A 590 14.21 28.97 -47.86
C GLU A 590 15.45 28.04 -48.06
N SER A 591 15.61 26.95 -47.28
CA SER A 591 14.83 25.73 -47.55
C SER A 591 15.03 24.53 -46.56
N ILE A 592 13.95 23.74 -46.41
CA ILE A 592 13.87 22.26 -46.29
C ILE A 592 14.48 21.51 -45.05
N ILE A 593 13.56 21.02 -44.21
CA ILE A 593 13.51 19.71 -43.47
C ILE A 593 14.67 19.29 -42.54
N SER A 594 14.41 19.23 -41.23
CA SER A 594 14.30 17.96 -40.45
C SER A 594 13.97 18.21 -38.97
N VAL A 595 13.52 17.18 -38.23
CA VAL A 595 12.92 17.31 -36.88
C VAL A 595 13.74 16.59 -35.80
N SER A 596 14.15 17.31 -34.75
CA SER A 596 14.46 16.72 -33.43
C SER A 596 14.47 17.80 -32.33
N SER A 597 13.44 17.83 -31.48
CA SER A 597 13.30 18.80 -30.38
C SER A 597 13.15 18.11 -29.01
N THR A 598 14.27 17.87 -28.33
CA THR A 598 14.29 17.33 -26.96
C THR A 598 14.20 18.45 -25.92
N MET A 599 12.98 18.97 -25.70
CA MET A 599 12.70 19.99 -24.68
C MET A 599 12.66 19.41 -23.26
N GLY A 600 13.67 19.73 -22.45
CA GLY A 600 13.69 19.44 -21.01
C GLY A 600 12.84 20.43 -20.20
N ARG A 601 12.10 19.94 -19.20
CA ARG A 601 11.30 20.78 -18.28
C ARG A 601 12.12 21.28 -17.05
N PRO A 602 11.72 22.40 -16.41
CA PRO A 602 12.51 23.05 -15.35
C PRO A 602 12.31 22.44 -13.96
N ARG A 603 13.05 22.95 -12.97
CA ARG A 603 13.00 22.56 -11.55
C ARG A 603 12.03 23.41 -10.72
N SER A 604 11.67 22.90 -9.55
CA SER A 604 10.67 23.44 -8.60
C SER A 604 11.30 24.30 -7.47
N PRO A 605 10.49 25.11 -6.73
CA PRO A 605 10.99 26.09 -5.75
C PRO A 605 11.06 25.57 -4.29
N PRO A 606 11.65 26.36 -3.35
CA PRO A 606 11.59 26.12 -1.90
C PRO A 606 10.35 26.77 -1.22
N LEU A 607 10.15 26.45 0.07
CA LEU A 607 9.08 26.97 0.95
C LEU A 607 9.67 27.50 2.30
N PRO A 608 8.89 28.22 3.15
CA PRO A 608 9.43 29.27 4.03
C PRO A 608 9.33 29.01 5.55
N ALA A 609 9.84 29.96 6.36
CA ALA A 609 9.43 30.17 7.76
C ALA A 609 9.46 31.67 8.16
N MET A 610 8.34 32.15 8.75
CA MET A 610 8.18 32.93 10.02
C MET A 610 9.24 34.01 10.43
N ILE A 611 8.95 35.17 11.05
CA ILE A 611 8.30 35.42 12.36
C ILE A 611 7.96 36.95 12.58
N LYS A 612 6.77 37.23 13.17
CA LYS A 612 6.30 38.42 13.99
C LYS A 612 6.30 39.88 13.47
N ASN A 613 5.40 40.66 14.09
CA ASN A 613 5.18 42.12 13.97
C ASN A 613 5.82 42.91 15.14
N ALA A 614 6.19 44.17 14.92
CA ALA A 614 6.34 45.23 15.95
C ALA A 614 6.20 46.64 15.30
N PRO A 615 5.79 47.70 16.04
CA PRO A 615 5.23 48.93 15.44
C PRO A 615 6.20 50.12 15.28
N SER A 616 5.69 51.22 14.73
CA SER A 616 6.43 52.39 14.20
C SER A 616 6.32 53.68 15.03
N ARG A 617 7.34 54.57 14.92
CA ARG A 617 7.30 56.00 15.28
C ARG A 617 8.34 56.82 14.45
N PRO A 618 8.24 58.16 14.37
CA PRO A 618 8.83 58.96 13.27
C PRO A 618 10.19 59.62 13.57
N PRO A 619 10.87 60.23 12.57
CA PRO A 619 12.22 60.79 12.68
C PRO A 619 12.28 62.26 13.14
N LEU A 620 13.46 62.69 13.61
CA LEU A 620 13.85 64.08 13.87
C LEU A 620 15.32 64.32 13.46
N ALA A 621 15.75 65.58 13.36
CA ALA A 621 16.94 65.99 12.60
C ALA A 621 18.21 66.36 13.43
N LYS A 622 19.32 66.53 12.70
CA LYS A 622 20.67 67.05 13.08
C LYS A 622 20.60 68.44 13.77
N PRO A 623 21.63 68.97 14.48
CA PRO A 623 23.10 68.83 14.28
C PRO A 623 23.91 68.79 15.62
N PRO A 624 25.16 69.29 15.78
CA PRO A 624 26.36 69.38 14.91
C PRO A 624 27.58 68.55 15.47
N PRO A 625 28.78 68.56 14.85
CA PRO A 625 29.95 67.76 15.29
C PRO A 625 31.07 68.56 16.00
N LEU A 626 32.00 67.88 16.71
CA LEU A 626 33.48 68.01 16.61
C LEU A 626 34.30 67.28 17.72
N SER A 627 35.61 67.10 17.45
CA SER A 627 36.75 67.05 18.39
C SER A 627 37.33 65.72 18.94
N ARG A 628 38.49 65.36 18.38
CA ARG A 628 39.81 65.03 19.02
C ARG A 628 39.96 63.98 20.17
N ARG A 629 40.84 63.00 19.85
CA ARG A 629 41.92 62.35 20.66
C ARG A 629 42.67 63.28 21.67
N PRO A 630 43.54 62.80 22.62
CA PRO A 630 44.25 61.49 22.68
C PRO A 630 44.44 60.80 24.08
N SER A 631 45.22 59.69 24.06
CA SER A 631 46.32 59.29 25.00
C SER A 631 46.11 58.65 26.39
N THR A 632 46.20 57.29 26.44
CA THR A 632 47.12 56.44 27.28
C THR A 632 47.02 56.48 28.84
N PRO A 633 47.73 55.61 29.64
CA PRO A 633 48.68 54.50 29.34
C PRO A 633 48.47 53.15 30.12
N ALA A 634 49.30 52.12 29.79
CA ALA A 634 49.80 51.03 30.69
C ALA A 634 48.79 49.97 31.25
N ARG A 635 49.12 48.74 31.71
CA ARG A 635 50.30 47.79 31.74
C ARG A 635 49.76 46.41 32.29
N ALA A 636 50.42 45.23 32.26
CA ALA A 636 51.45 44.60 31.41
C ALA A 636 51.75 43.11 31.78
N HIS A 637 51.96 42.23 30.78
CA HIS A 637 52.62 40.88 30.83
C HIS A 637 51.92 39.73 31.60
N LYS A 638 52.14 38.42 31.31
CA LYS A 638 53.20 37.60 30.63
C LYS A 638 52.57 36.68 29.53
N SER A 639 53.19 35.75 28.77
CA SER A 639 54.57 35.19 28.56
C SER A 639 54.66 34.48 27.16
N CYS A 640 55.77 33.75 26.87
CA CYS A 640 56.07 33.01 25.62
C CYS A 640 55.84 31.47 25.77
N GLY A 641 56.07 30.52 24.83
CA GLY A 641 56.69 30.39 23.48
C GLY A 641 57.23 28.93 23.30
N PRO A 642 57.92 28.46 22.22
CA PRO A 642 58.22 28.97 20.85
C PRO A 642 57.84 27.97 19.69
N PRO A 643 58.25 28.14 18.40
CA PRO A 643 57.84 27.29 17.25
C PRO A 643 58.99 26.65 16.38
N PRO A 644 58.69 25.78 15.38
CA PRO A 644 59.62 25.28 14.33
C PRO A 644 59.40 25.85 12.88
N PRO A 645 60.28 25.52 11.88
CA PRO A 645 60.49 26.32 10.64
C PRO A 645 60.09 25.67 9.26
N PRO A 646 60.23 26.38 8.09
CA PRO A 646 59.74 25.97 6.75
C PRO A 646 60.78 25.25 5.80
N PRO A 647 60.40 24.78 4.58
CA PRO A 647 61.17 23.79 3.79
C PRO A 647 61.90 24.29 2.50
N PRO A 648 62.82 23.47 1.92
CA PRO A 648 63.50 23.70 0.63
C PRO A 648 62.99 22.83 -0.56
N VAL A 649 63.64 22.92 -1.74
CA VAL A 649 63.07 22.61 -3.09
C VAL A 649 64.09 21.96 -4.07
N ARG A 650 63.58 21.24 -5.11
CA ARG A 650 64.19 20.70 -6.38
C ARG A 650 64.28 19.15 -6.43
N ARG A 651 64.52 18.45 -7.55
CA ARG A 651 64.11 18.44 -8.99
C ARG A 651 65.09 17.47 -9.72
N GLU A 652 64.58 16.56 -10.56
CA GLU A 652 65.16 15.98 -11.83
C GLU A 652 66.71 15.81 -12.03
N GLU A 653 67.28 14.74 -12.65
CA GLU A 653 66.79 13.41 -13.11
C GLU A 653 67.99 12.38 -13.33
N PRO A 654 68.14 11.48 -14.36
CA PRO A 654 68.34 10.01 -14.25
C PRO A 654 69.77 9.51 -14.71
N PRO A 655 70.05 8.33 -15.40
CA PRO A 655 69.35 7.02 -15.58
C PRO A 655 70.26 5.72 -15.48
N ALA A 656 69.61 4.55 -15.70
CA ALA A 656 70.04 3.42 -16.59
C ALA A 656 70.58 2.06 -16.04
N LYS A 657 70.30 1.00 -16.85
CA LYS A 657 70.75 -0.42 -16.82
C LYS A 657 70.17 -1.30 -15.69
N GLY A 658 69.56 -2.48 -15.89
CA GLY A 658 69.02 -3.14 -17.10
C GLY A 658 69.72 -4.43 -17.55
N ARG A 659 68.99 -5.56 -17.62
CA ARG A 659 69.23 -6.70 -18.55
C ARG A 659 68.02 -7.65 -18.65
N THR A 660 67.79 -8.23 -19.82
CA THR A 660 66.79 -9.28 -20.09
C THR A 660 67.42 -10.67 -20.17
N VAL A 661 66.68 -11.71 -19.77
CA VAL A 661 66.70 -13.05 -20.40
C VAL A 661 65.26 -13.56 -20.42
N ALA A 662 64.85 -14.21 -21.51
CA ALA A 662 63.59 -14.92 -21.62
C ALA A 662 63.82 -16.30 -22.25
N VAL A 663 63.04 -17.30 -21.84
CA VAL A 663 62.89 -18.58 -22.55
C VAL A 663 61.40 -18.90 -22.56
N ALA A 664 60.87 -19.24 -23.74
CA ALA A 664 59.45 -19.53 -23.95
C ALA A 664 59.25 -20.93 -24.50
N LYS A 665 58.03 -21.46 -24.37
CA LYS A 665 57.53 -22.57 -25.21
C LYS A 665 56.02 -22.41 -25.44
N ALA A 666 55.59 -22.68 -26.67
CA ALA A 666 54.18 -22.67 -27.10
C ALA A 666 53.38 -23.78 -26.38
N GLU A 667 52.08 -23.64 -26.06
CA GLU A 667 50.91 -23.39 -26.95
C GLU A 667 50.66 -24.56 -27.93
N PRO A 668 49.41 -25.08 -28.01
CA PRO A 668 48.52 -24.53 -29.03
C PRO A 668 47.03 -24.37 -28.65
N LYS A 669 46.49 -23.22 -29.06
CA LYS A 669 45.13 -22.90 -29.55
C LYS A 669 44.00 -23.95 -29.48
N LEU A 670 42.83 -23.46 -29.05
CA LEU A 670 41.54 -23.79 -29.65
C LEU A 670 40.74 -22.48 -29.88
N THR A 671 40.14 -22.32 -31.06
CA THR A 671 39.42 -21.09 -31.48
C THR A 671 37.91 -21.16 -31.21
N PRO A 672 37.20 -20.01 -31.11
CA PRO A 672 35.88 -19.94 -30.46
C PRO A 672 34.69 -19.96 -31.43
N LEU A 673 33.49 -20.19 -30.89
CA LEU A 673 32.21 -19.83 -31.50
C LEU A 673 31.32 -19.05 -30.50
N CYS A 674 30.70 -17.98 -31.02
CA CYS A 674 29.75 -17.01 -30.45
C CYS A 674 29.29 -17.08 -28.97
N GLY A 675 29.13 -15.95 -28.27
CA GLY A 675 29.37 -14.56 -28.70
C GLY A 675 28.50 -13.52 -27.96
N VAL A 676 29.08 -12.83 -26.96
CA VAL A 676 28.48 -11.65 -26.32
C VAL A 676 29.38 -10.43 -26.63
N PRO A 677 28.85 -9.28 -27.07
CA PRO A 677 29.66 -8.11 -27.40
C PRO A 677 30.50 -7.60 -26.21
N PRO A 678 31.81 -7.29 -26.35
CA PRO A 678 32.70 -6.88 -25.24
C PRO A 678 32.39 -5.55 -24.52
N VAL A 679 31.21 -4.95 -24.74
CA VAL A 679 30.92 -3.53 -24.42
C VAL A 679 29.99 -3.35 -23.21
N LEU A 680 29.59 -4.43 -22.52
CA LEU A 680 28.75 -4.34 -21.30
C LEU A 680 29.42 -4.80 -20.00
N ALA A 681 30.56 -5.49 -20.05
CA ALA A 681 31.19 -6.08 -18.86
C ALA A 681 31.60 -5.05 -17.77
N ASP A 682 31.89 -3.81 -18.15
CA ASP A 682 32.31 -2.75 -17.22
C ASP A 682 31.14 -2.04 -16.49
N LYS A 683 29.88 -2.29 -16.86
CA LYS A 683 28.74 -1.62 -16.23
C LYS A 683 28.57 -2.09 -14.78
N GLY A 684 28.39 -1.15 -13.87
CA GLY A 684 28.17 -1.41 -12.44
C GLY A 684 29.44 -1.40 -11.58
N LEU A 685 30.63 -1.33 -12.18
CA LEU A 685 31.91 -1.23 -11.47
C LEU A 685 31.98 0.03 -10.59
N LEU A 686 32.60 -0.12 -9.42
CA LEU A 686 32.93 0.97 -8.48
C LEU A 686 34.29 1.57 -8.83
N VAL A 687 34.34 2.88 -8.95
CA VAL A 687 35.50 3.66 -9.39
C VAL A 687 35.59 4.96 -8.61
N GLU A 688 36.80 5.50 -8.49
CA GLU A 688 37.00 6.90 -8.16
C GLU A 688 37.40 7.65 -9.42
N VAL A 689 36.78 8.82 -9.63
CA VAL A 689 37.10 9.75 -10.73
C VAL A 689 37.56 11.08 -10.18
N LYS A 690 38.61 11.64 -10.79
CA LYS A 690 39.20 12.92 -10.41
C LYS A 690 38.42 14.07 -11.06
N VAL A 691 37.92 15.00 -10.25
CA VAL A 691 37.21 16.22 -10.72
C VAL A 691 37.78 17.41 -9.95
N ASN A 692 38.16 18.48 -10.66
CA ASN A 692 38.74 19.70 -10.06
C ASN A 692 39.93 19.44 -9.11
N LYS A 693 40.71 18.38 -9.40
CA LYS A 693 41.84 17.81 -8.62
C LYS A 693 41.48 16.90 -7.42
N GLU A 694 40.23 16.89 -6.96
CA GLU A 694 39.72 16.01 -5.91
C GLU A 694 39.24 14.66 -6.48
N TRP A 695 39.16 13.61 -5.66
CA TRP A 695 38.65 12.29 -6.06
C TRP A 695 37.22 12.07 -5.55
N PHE A 696 36.34 11.57 -6.41
CA PHE A 696 34.93 11.28 -6.09
C PHE A 696 34.57 9.84 -6.44
N THR A 697 33.96 9.13 -5.48
CA THR A 697 33.46 7.76 -5.67
C THR A 697 32.19 7.74 -6.51
N GLY A 698 32.11 6.79 -7.45
CA GLY A 698 30.94 6.59 -8.29
C GLY A 698 30.90 5.23 -8.96
N ARG A 699 29.83 5.01 -9.72
CA ARG A 699 29.55 3.76 -10.43
C ARG A 699 29.47 3.97 -11.94
N VAL A 700 30.06 3.04 -12.71
CA VAL A 700 29.99 3.05 -14.18
C VAL A 700 28.55 2.73 -14.63
N ALA A 701 27.81 3.75 -15.07
CA ALA A 701 26.42 3.66 -15.50
C ALA A 701 26.28 3.37 -17.02
N ALA A 702 27.23 3.86 -17.82
CA ALA A 702 27.29 3.57 -19.25
C ALA A 702 28.73 3.33 -19.72
N VAL A 703 28.87 2.61 -20.82
CA VAL A 703 30.14 2.23 -21.45
C VAL A 703 29.97 2.48 -22.95
N GLU A 704 30.98 3.10 -23.56
CA GLU A 704 31.05 3.38 -25.00
C GLU A 704 32.44 2.96 -25.49
N ALA A 705 32.53 2.29 -26.64
CA ALA A 705 33.78 1.81 -27.19
C ALA A 705 34.00 2.36 -28.60
N ASN A 706 35.03 3.19 -28.76
CA ASN A 706 35.54 3.65 -30.04
C ASN A 706 36.75 2.79 -30.45
N LYS A 707 37.12 2.83 -31.75
CA LYS A 707 38.19 1.98 -32.34
C LYS A 707 39.56 2.03 -31.65
N GLN A 708 39.80 3.00 -30.77
CA GLN A 708 41.07 3.23 -30.07
C GLN A 708 40.92 3.47 -28.54
N SER A 709 39.71 3.51 -27.99
CA SER A 709 39.50 3.76 -26.55
C SER A 709 38.11 3.38 -26.06
N ILE A 710 38.01 3.00 -24.77
CA ILE A 710 36.76 2.76 -24.06
C ILE A 710 36.50 3.95 -23.12
N ARG A 711 35.28 4.49 -23.16
CA ARG A 711 34.81 5.55 -22.26
C ARG A 711 33.77 5.01 -21.29
N TRP A 712 33.86 5.44 -20.03
CA TRP A 712 32.94 5.12 -18.95
C TRP A 712 32.17 6.38 -18.55
N LYS A 713 30.84 6.29 -18.44
CA LYS A 713 30.03 7.32 -17.79
C LYS A 713 29.88 6.95 -16.32
N VAL A 714 30.59 7.67 -15.46
CA VAL A 714 30.56 7.46 -14.01
C VAL A 714 29.50 8.39 -13.42
N LYS A 715 28.57 7.81 -12.66
CA LYS A 715 27.60 8.55 -11.84
C LYS A 715 28.12 8.55 -10.41
N PHE A 716 28.23 9.71 -9.79
CA PHE A 716 28.77 9.85 -8.44
C PHE A 716 27.73 9.46 -7.38
N ASP A 717 28.20 8.78 -6.32
CA ASP A 717 27.33 8.32 -5.23
C ASP A 717 27.07 9.44 -4.19
N TYR A 718 28.02 10.37 -4.03
CA TYR A 718 27.87 11.60 -3.24
C TYR A 718 28.52 12.79 -3.96
N VAL A 719 27.85 13.94 -3.98
CA VAL A 719 28.33 15.17 -4.65
C VAL A 719 28.13 16.37 -3.70
N PRO A 720 29.18 16.88 -3.04
CA PRO A 720 29.04 17.85 -1.94
C PRO A 720 28.57 19.26 -2.36
N THR A 721 28.73 19.65 -3.63
CA THR A 721 28.58 21.04 -4.09
C THR A 721 27.87 21.15 -5.44
N THR A 722 27.22 22.29 -5.68
CA THR A 722 26.41 22.56 -6.89
C THR A 722 27.23 22.73 -8.18
N SER A 723 28.56 22.84 -8.08
CA SER A 723 29.48 23.03 -9.21
C SER A 723 29.97 21.72 -9.85
N THR A 724 29.82 20.57 -9.17
CA THR A 724 30.26 19.26 -9.68
C THR A 724 29.10 18.55 -10.39
N PRO A 725 29.27 18.06 -11.63
CA PRO A 725 28.21 17.38 -12.37
C PRO A 725 27.88 16.01 -11.74
N ARG A 726 26.60 15.61 -11.76
CA ARG A 726 26.13 14.33 -11.18
C ARG A 726 26.69 13.10 -11.88
N ASP A 727 27.13 13.24 -13.12
CA ASP A 727 27.80 12.23 -13.91
C ASP A 727 28.86 12.84 -14.84
N ARG A 728 29.96 12.10 -15.06
CA ARG A 728 31.08 12.50 -15.93
C ARG A 728 31.51 11.34 -16.83
N TRP A 729 31.91 11.65 -18.06
CA TRP A 729 32.60 10.71 -18.94
C TRP A 729 34.10 10.75 -18.69
N VAL A 730 34.74 9.58 -18.60
CA VAL A 730 36.19 9.38 -18.46
C VAL A 730 36.67 8.27 -19.39
N VAL A 731 37.97 8.27 -19.74
CA VAL A 731 38.58 7.19 -20.53
C VAL A 731 39.08 6.09 -19.59
N LYS A 732 38.71 4.83 -19.86
CA LYS A 732 39.15 3.65 -19.10
C LYS A 732 40.67 3.56 -19.10
N GLY A 733 41.28 3.67 -17.92
CA GLY A 733 42.74 3.61 -17.75
C GLY A 733 43.49 4.94 -17.87
N SER A 734 42.79 6.09 -17.91
CA SER A 734 43.42 7.41 -17.75
C SER A 734 43.72 7.72 -16.28
N GLU A 735 44.68 8.62 -16.02
CA GLU A 735 45.02 9.09 -14.65
C GLU A 735 43.86 9.78 -13.91
N GLU A 736 42.77 10.10 -14.61
CA GLU A 736 41.54 10.64 -14.01
C GLU A 736 40.61 9.56 -13.43
N VAL A 737 40.87 8.26 -13.62
CA VAL A 737 39.99 7.19 -13.12
C VAL A 737 40.76 5.98 -12.58
N ARG A 738 40.38 5.51 -11.39
CA ARG A 738 40.91 4.27 -10.79
C ARG A 738 39.79 3.36 -10.32
N LEU A 739 40.00 2.05 -10.46
CA LEU A 739 39.09 1.02 -9.94
C LEU A 739 39.27 0.89 -8.43
N MET A 740 38.15 0.88 -7.69
CA MET A 740 38.14 0.52 -6.28
C MET A 740 38.45 -0.98 -6.15
N ARG A 741 39.57 -1.33 -5.51
CA ARG A 741 39.78 -2.71 -5.07
C ARG A 741 38.86 -3.00 -3.88
N PRO A 742 38.28 -4.20 -3.77
CA PRO A 742 37.68 -4.62 -2.50
C PRO A 742 38.77 -4.67 -1.41
N PRO A 743 38.43 -4.40 -0.13
CA PRO A 743 39.40 -4.41 0.95
C PRO A 743 39.94 -5.83 1.19
N SER A 744 41.27 -5.98 1.09
CA SER A 744 41.96 -7.17 1.59
C SER A 744 42.00 -7.15 3.13
N PRO A 745 42.03 -8.33 3.79
CA PRO A 745 42.10 -8.40 5.25
C PRO A 745 43.40 -7.79 5.82
N VAL A 746 43.31 -7.33 7.07
CA VAL A 746 44.40 -6.64 7.80
C VAL A 746 45.49 -7.64 8.22
N PRO A 747 46.80 -7.30 8.12
CA PRO A 747 47.87 -8.16 8.63
C PRO A 747 47.90 -8.20 10.17
N GLN A 748 48.21 -9.37 10.74
CA GLN A 748 48.45 -9.53 12.18
C GLN A 748 49.91 -9.19 12.54
N SER A 749 50.13 -8.72 13.78
CA SER A 749 51.44 -8.50 14.40
C SER A 749 51.96 -9.74 15.14
N PRO A 750 53.29 -9.97 15.22
CA PRO A 750 53.87 -11.22 15.74
C PRO A 750 54.20 -11.23 17.25
N ASP A 751 54.51 -12.44 17.72
CA ASP A 751 55.26 -12.84 18.93
C ASP A 751 54.78 -12.42 20.33
N THR A 752 54.43 -13.41 21.15
CA THR A 752 55.41 -14.01 22.09
C THR A 752 54.99 -15.42 22.54
N ARG A 753 55.87 -16.14 23.27
CA ARG A 753 55.77 -17.58 23.57
C ARG A 753 55.43 -17.83 25.04
N GLU A 754 54.83 -18.99 25.34
CA GLU A 754 55.33 -19.95 26.35
C GLU A 754 54.65 -21.33 26.18
N GLU A 755 55.00 -22.31 27.03
CA GLU A 755 55.09 -23.74 26.65
C GLU A 755 54.07 -24.71 27.33
N VAL A 756 54.36 -26.02 27.19
CA VAL A 756 53.81 -27.21 27.89
C VAL A 756 52.72 -28.00 27.13
N GLU A 757 52.65 -29.30 27.45
CA GLU A 757 52.49 -30.40 26.48
C GLU A 757 51.08 -31.03 26.38
N ALA A 758 50.97 -32.01 25.47
CA ALA A 758 49.75 -32.64 25.02
C ALA A 758 49.13 -33.66 26.01
N GLU A 759 47.82 -33.87 25.88
CA GLU A 759 47.24 -35.21 26.02
C GLU A 759 46.09 -35.45 25.03
N ARG A 760 45.65 -36.71 24.88
CA ARG A 760 44.66 -37.14 23.88
C ARG A 760 43.22 -36.95 24.36
N ALA A 761 42.40 -36.28 23.56
CA ALA A 761 40.93 -36.39 23.62
C ALA A 761 40.41 -37.38 22.54
N PRO A 762 39.35 -38.16 22.82
CA PRO A 762 38.81 -39.16 21.89
C PRO A 762 37.88 -38.56 20.81
N ALA A 763 37.43 -39.40 19.88
CA ALA A 763 36.51 -39.01 18.81
C ALA A 763 35.18 -38.44 19.34
N THR A 764 34.67 -37.41 18.67
CA THR A 764 33.40 -36.75 18.99
C THR A 764 32.20 -37.68 18.85
N MET A 765 31.40 -37.78 19.91
CA MET A 765 30.17 -38.56 19.97
C MET A 765 29.05 -37.89 19.14
N GLU A 766 28.38 -38.66 18.27
CA GLU A 766 27.29 -38.12 17.44
C GLU A 766 26.03 -37.83 18.28
N TRP A 767 25.63 -36.56 18.37
CA TRP A 767 24.30 -36.19 18.88
C TRP A 767 23.26 -36.31 17.77
N GLY A 768 22.61 -37.47 17.70
CA GLY A 768 21.60 -37.77 16.69
C GLY A 768 20.28 -37.02 16.89
N MET A 769 20.05 -35.99 16.06
CA MET A 769 18.69 -35.50 15.76
C MET A 769 18.43 -35.55 14.25
N GLY A 770 18.08 -36.75 13.76
CA GLY A 770 17.53 -36.90 12.41
C GLY A 770 16.11 -36.32 12.32
N PRO A 771 15.71 -35.75 11.18
CA PRO A 771 14.35 -35.26 11.00
C PRO A 771 13.36 -36.44 11.05
N ARG A 772 12.40 -36.39 11.98
CA ARG A 772 11.28 -37.33 12.03
C ARG A 772 10.35 -37.08 10.83
N TYR A 773 10.51 -37.88 9.78
CA TYR A 773 9.47 -38.02 8.76
C TYR A 773 8.24 -38.69 9.41
N MET A 774 7.07 -38.06 9.32
CA MET A 774 5.82 -38.76 9.62
C MET A 774 5.56 -39.79 8.50
N THR A 775 5.59 -41.07 8.85
CA THR A 775 5.10 -42.16 8.00
C THR A 775 3.59 -42.25 8.15
N TYR A 776 2.85 -41.69 7.19
CA TYR A 776 1.39 -41.89 7.12
C TYR A 776 1.08 -43.31 6.65
N ASP A 777 0.33 -44.07 7.42
CA ASP A 777 -0.14 -45.41 7.03
C ASP A 777 -1.44 -45.29 6.22
N VAL A 778 -1.36 -45.61 4.93
CA VAL A 778 -2.45 -45.52 3.96
C VAL A 778 -3.65 -46.40 4.37
N ASN A 779 -3.45 -47.42 5.22
CA ASN A 779 -4.52 -48.29 5.73
C ASN A 779 -5.42 -47.61 6.78
N THR A 780 -5.11 -46.37 7.20
CA THR A 780 -5.88 -45.63 8.22
C THR A 780 -6.66 -44.43 7.68
N MET A 781 -6.55 -44.13 6.38
CA MET A 781 -7.20 -42.96 5.77
C MET A 781 -8.70 -43.19 5.52
N THR A 782 -9.49 -42.14 5.72
CA THR A 782 -10.92 -42.13 5.47
C THR A 782 -11.24 -41.95 3.98
N ALA A 783 -12.47 -42.31 3.59
CA ALA A 783 -12.91 -42.21 2.19
C ALA A 783 -12.93 -40.77 1.63
N GLU A 784 -13.01 -39.75 2.50
CA GLU A 784 -13.03 -38.35 2.11
C GLU A 784 -11.62 -37.83 1.78
N GLU A 785 -10.59 -38.31 2.47
CA GLU A 785 -9.19 -37.93 2.22
C GLU A 785 -8.69 -38.47 0.87
N LEU A 786 -9.16 -39.65 0.44
CA LEU A 786 -8.87 -40.21 -0.88
C LEU A 786 -9.46 -39.39 -2.04
N ILE A 787 -10.49 -38.57 -1.78
CA ILE A 787 -11.14 -37.72 -2.80
C ILE A 787 -10.33 -36.43 -3.04
N ALA A 788 -9.38 -36.08 -2.16
CA ALA A 788 -8.57 -34.87 -2.27
C ALA A 788 -7.44 -34.93 -3.32
N PHE A 789 -7.25 -36.05 -4.05
CA PHE A 789 -6.21 -36.20 -5.09
C PHE A 789 -6.72 -35.86 -6.51
N PRO A 790 -6.31 -34.73 -7.13
CA PRO A 790 -6.76 -34.36 -8.48
C PRO A 790 -6.00 -35.10 -9.59
N MET A 791 -6.45 -36.30 -9.94
CA MET A 791 -6.01 -37.01 -11.15
C MET A 791 -6.52 -36.30 -12.42
N VAL A 792 -5.65 -35.53 -13.09
CA VAL A 792 -5.95 -34.87 -14.38
C VAL A 792 -4.93 -35.26 -15.45
N ILE A 793 -5.35 -36.10 -16.40
CA ILE A 793 -4.60 -36.42 -17.62
C ILE A 793 -5.23 -35.64 -18.79
N LEU A 794 -4.44 -34.78 -19.43
CA LEU A 794 -4.77 -34.12 -20.70
C LEU A 794 -4.55 -35.14 -21.85
N ASN A 795 -5.21 -35.08 -23.01
CA ASN A 795 -5.28 -33.88 -23.85
C ASN A 795 -6.43 -33.91 -24.90
N ARG A 796 -6.56 -32.77 -25.61
CA ARG A 796 -7.48 -32.43 -26.73
C ARG A 796 -8.07 -33.58 -27.57
N GLY A 797 -9.39 -33.52 -27.78
CA GLY A 797 -10.05 -33.99 -29.02
C GLY A 797 -11.13 -35.07 -28.86
N ASN A 798 -12.27 -34.88 -29.54
CA ASN A 798 -13.34 -35.87 -29.77
C ASN A 798 -13.90 -36.62 -28.54
N LEU A 799 -14.77 -35.92 -27.80
CA LEU A 799 -15.72 -36.55 -26.87
C LEU A 799 -16.70 -37.46 -27.65
N LEU A 800 -16.66 -38.79 -27.43
CA LEU A 800 -17.83 -39.71 -27.50
C LEU A 800 -17.50 -41.22 -27.34
N LYS A 801 -16.25 -41.68 -27.45
CA LYS A 801 -15.93 -43.14 -27.52
C LYS A 801 -15.29 -43.81 -26.29
N SER A 802 -14.97 -43.09 -25.21
CA SER A 802 -14.13 -43.64 -24.11
C SER A 802 -14.85 -44.31 -22.93
N GLN A 803 -16.19 -44.29 -22.85
CA GLN A 803 -16.92 -44.85 -21.68
C GLN A 803 -16.70 -46.37 -21.48
N HIS A 804 -16.58 -47.16 -22.54
CA HIS A 804 -16.30 -48.60 -22.42
C HIS A 804 -14.89 -48.88 -21.86
N THR A 805 -13.88 -48.11 -22.29
CA THR A 805 -12.49 -48.30 -21.85
C THR A 805 -12.32 -47.98 -20.37
N LEU A 806 -12.97 -46.92 -19.87
CA LEU A 806 -12.95 -46.55 -18.45
C LEU A 806 -13.54 -47.67 -17.57
N ARG A 807 -14.67 -48.24 -18.01
CA ARG A 807 -15.38 -49.30 -17.26
C ARG A 807 -14.56 -50.59 -17.18
N ALA A 808 -13.84 -50.94 -18.26
CA ALA A 808 -12.94 -52.08 -18.28
C ALA A 808 -11.74 -51.90 -17.32
N MET A 809 -11.12 -50.71 -17.30
CA MET A 809 -10.00 -50.43 -16.39
C MET A 809 -10.41 -50.44 -14.91
N LEU A 810 -11.53 -49.80 -14.55
CA LEU A 810 -12.07 -49.84 -13.19
C LEU A 810 -12.38 -51.27 -12.72
N THR A 811 -12.97 -52.10 -13.59
CA THR A 811 -13.25 -53.51 -13.27
C THR A 811 -11.97 -54.29 -13.02
N SER A 812 -10.94 -54.11 -13.85
CA SER A 812 -9.63 -54.76 -13.69
C SER A 812 -8.91 -54.38 -12.38
N LEU A 813 -9.06 -53.12 -11.94
CA LEU A 813 -8.50 -52.65 -10.68
C LEU A 813 -9.19 -53.30 -9.47
N CYS A 814 -10.53 -53.30 -9.44
CA CYS A 814 -11.30 -53.91 -8.33
C CYS A 814 -11.00 -55.41 -8.17
N THR A 815 -10.92 -56.17 -9.27
CA THR A 815 -10.60 -57.61 -9.22
C THR A 815 -9.19 -57.89 -8.67
N ARG A 816 -8.22 -56.98 -8.86
CA ARG A 816 -6.87 -57.12 -8.28
C ARG A 816 -6.84 -56.86 -6.77
N VAL A 817 -7.62 -55.91 -6.27
CA VAL A 817 -7.71 -55.61 -4.83
C VAL A 817 -8.47 -56.71 -4.06
N LEU A 818 -9.50 -57.30 -4.65
CA LEU A 818 -10.26 -58.41 -4.03
C LEU A 818 -9.48 -59.73 -4.03
N ASN A 819 -8.63 -59.98 -5.03
CA ASN A 819 -7.81 -61.21 -5.05
C ASN A 819 -6.59 -61.15 -4.11
N THR A 820 -6.10 -59.98 -3.75
CA THR A 820 -4.97 -59.83 -2.81
C THR A 820 -5.39 -59.98 -1.35
N SER A 821 -6.64 -59.62 -1.00
CA SER A 821 -7.17 -59.74 0.36
C SER A 821 -7.51 -61.20 0.77
N HIS A 822 -7.75 -62.10 -0.19
CA HIS A 822 -8.11 -63.50 0.09
C HIS A 822 -6.93 -64.47 0.33
N LEU A 823 -5.68 -64.02 0.17
CA LEU A 823 -4.48 -64.89 0.22
C LEU A 823 -3.66 -64.79 1.52
N SER A 824 -4.06 -63.96 2.50
CA SER A 824 -3.24 -63.68 3.70
C SER A 824 -3.73 -64.31 5.01
N HIS A 825 -4.80 -65.13 5.00
CA HIS A 825 -5.39 -65.72 6.22
C HIS A 825 -5.55 -67.25 6.15
N LYS A 826 -4.47 -67.95 5.76
CA LYS A 826 -4.25 -69.36 6.09
C LYS A 826 -2.76 -69.65 6.29
N ASP A 827 -2.28 -69.43 7.51
CA ASP A 827 -1.41 -70.39 8.20
C ASP A 827 -1.14 -69.99 9.66
N LYS A 828 -0.71 -70.98 10.46
CA LYS A 828 -0.32 -70.89 11.89
C LYS A 828 -1.45 -70.50 12.86
N GLY A 829 -2.11 -71.53 13.39
CA GLY A 829 -2.72 -71.49 14.72
C GLY A 829 -1.98 -72.43 15.67
N SER A 830 -1.66 -71.95 16.88
CA SER A 830 -1.26 -72.72 18.06
C SER A 830 -1.30 -71.79 19.28
#